data_AF-A0A855SBF9-F1
#
_entry.id   AF-A0A855SBF9-F1
#
_cell.length_a   1.000
_cell.length_b   1.000
_cell.length_c   1.000
_cell.angle_alpha   90.00
_cell.angle_beta   90.00
_cell.angle_gamma   90.00
#
_symmetry.space_group_name_H-M   'P 1'
#
loop_
_entity.id
_entity.type
_entity.pdbx_description
1 polymer ?
#
loop_
_entity_poly.entity_id
_entity_poly.type
_entity_poly.pdbx_seq_one_letter_code
_entity_poly.pdbx_strand_id
1 'polypeptide(L)'
;MTISLNGQWQLTCVQRAALQDLHIELPGDVHSALYAAGEIPDPYWATNEKKVQWVGECDWVVSRQFELTEEQLACNAMDLVMDHLDTVAEIRVNGHTVADFNNMFMRHKVDVLSCLQVGSNRIEIVLHRADLAAKKRADKLPFPVPWAEGNNQIPHMNTLRKTQCHAGWDWGICLSVLGVYGDIELQPIEHVRISHVSTKQKWLDQECELSVTLNYEVVSEKGLANAAVTFNDQTFHLTLDRDATKTCVLFRIAEPRRWWPAGYGKPRLYDLKIEADGSYINKKIGLRKLELITEDDEVGQSMVFKVNDVEISALGANWIPMDAMPSRMTDQRYRSLLEDALAANMNMLRVWGGGMYEKDIFYELCDELGIMVWQDLMFACALYPSTPDFVAEVKQEVEYQVRRLKDHASLALWCGDNEVIGAISWYPESRQNREKYLVNYDRLNRALAEVVEKEDPSRRFWASSPCNGELDFGDAWHDDKRGDMHFWDVWHSGKDFEAYQTVTPRFCSEFGFQSWPSLPTVKTFAPEQDWNITSPSFECHQKNSRGNSIITEMFTRYFRFPNGFVNMLYLSQVQQAMAIKTAAEYWRAHKPTNRGILFWQLNDCWPVSSWSSLEYSGRWKQLHYHTRRFFAPQMATFIRDDQGVKLHLINDGRNSAELKGEVVWQSWEGEILYREPISEFLDPDCTKVVWEWLNEDLDGHETEGFFHVHLRNGDKLIENTWFPAKPKECELEDPDLRFEVAEMNGEISVMLSSSKPAFYVHLEFEGEGRFEDSSFTLVPEHQRQIKYIGSASYDEVAQSLRVYHLKQSY
;
A
#
# COMPACT_ATOMS: atom_id res chain seq x y z
N MET A 1 32.83 -0.45 -14.69
CA MET A 1 32.72 -0.97 -13.31
C MET A 1 32.21 0.16 -12.44
N THR A 2 31.03 0.03 -11.83
CA THR A 2 30.46 1.06 -10.95
C THR A 2 31.17 1.07 -9.59
N ILE A 3 31.40 2.25 -9.03
CA ILE A 3 32.05 2.44 -7.72
C ILE A 3 30.97 2.90 -6.73
N SER A 4 30.65 2.05 -5.74
CA SER A 4 29.68 2.41 -4.71
C SER A 4 30.31 3.35 -3.66
N LEU A 5 29.55 4.39 -3.31
CA LEU A 5 29.81 5.29 -2.19
C LEU A 5 28.82 5.05 -1.03
N ASN A 6 28.19 3.87 -0.98
CA ASN A 6 27.33 3.44 0.13
C ASN A 6 28.13 3.00 1.36
N GLY A 7 27.49 3.03 2.53
CA GLY A 7 28.05 2.67 3.83
C GLY A 7 28.17 3.89 4.74
N GLN A 8 29.22 3.93 5.55
CA GLN A 8 29.39 4.93 6.60
C GLN A 8 29.87 6.28 6.07
N TRP A 9 29.20 7.34 6.51
CA TRP A 9 29.54 8.75 6.27
C TRP A 9 29.61 9.50 7.61
N GLN A 10 30.30 10.64 7.63
CA GLN A 10 30.29 11.57 8.74
C GLN A 10 29.03 12.44 8.66
N LEU A 11 28.40 12.73 9.80
CA LEU A 11 27.20 13.54 9.97
C LEU A 11 27.48 14.69 10.92
N THR A 12 27.10 15.90 10.53
CA THR A 12 27.26 17.11 11.36
C THR A 12 26.02 17.99 11.27
N CYS A 13 25.56 18.48 12.42
CA CYS A 13 24.50 19.48 12.51
C CYS A 13 25.09 20.90 12.41
N VAL A 14 24.60 21.72 11.48
CA VAL A 14 25.11 23.09 11.30
C VAL A 14 24.78 23.97 12.50
N GLN A 15 23.57 23.83 13.05
CA GLN A 15 23.06 24.68 14.14
C GLN A 15 23.49 24.20 15.54
N ARG A 16 24.02 22.96 15.68
CA ARG A 16 24.37 22.36 16.97
C ARG A 16 25.81 21.85 16.98
N ALA A 17 26.71 22.68 17.49
CA ALA A 17 28.14 22.37 17.56
C ALA A 17 28.51 21.11 18.36
N ALA A 18 27.64 20.64 19.27
CA ALA A 18 27.86 19.39 19.99
C ALA A 18 27.64 18.13 19.13
N LEU A 19 26.92 18.26 18.00
CA LEU A 19 26.60 17.17 17.09
C LEU A 19 27.51 17.27 15.86
N GLN A 20 28.79 17.03 16.09
CA GLN A 20 29.84 17.00 15.07
C GLN A 20 30.42 15.59 14.98
N ASP A 21 30.86 15.21 13.78
CA ASP A 21 31.55 13.93 13.53
C ASP A 21 30.77 12.68 13.99
N LEU A 22 29.43 12.75 13.97
CA LEU A 22 28.59 11.56 14.16
C LEU A 22 28.69 10.66 12.91
N HIS A 23 28.22 9.42 13.02
CA HIS A 23 28.16 8.51 11.87
C HIS A 23 26.73 8.38 11.36
N ILE A 24 26.59 8.30 10.04
CA ILE A 24 25.34 7.94 9.35
C ILE A 24 25.67 6.88 8.30
N GLU A 25 24.84 5.84 8.23
CA GLU A 25 24.87 4.90 7.12
C GLU A 25 24.01 5.45 5.98
N LEU A 26 24.57 5.55 4.78
CA LEU A 26 23.84 5.90 3.56
C LEU A 26 23.88 4.72 2.58
N PRO A 27 22.74 4.29 2.00
CA PRO A 27 21.43 4.93 2.07
C PRO A 27 20.77 4.84 3.46
N GLY A 28 20.20 5.95 3.91
CA GLY A 28 19.62 6.10 5.24
C GLY A 28 19.19 7.53 5.56
N ASP A 29 18.86 7.77 6.82
CA ASP A 29 18.27 9.02 7.29
C ASP A 29 18.86 9.53 8.60
N VAL A 30 18.78 10.85 8.79
CA VAL A 30 19.35 11.56 9.95
C VAL A 30 18.72 11.11 11.27
N HIS A 31 17.42 10.82 11.30
CA HIS A 31 16.74 10.42 12.55
C HIS A 31 17.26 9.07 13.03
N SER A 32 17.37 8.10 12.13
CA SER A 32 17.94 6.78 12.42
C SER A 32 19.39 6.88 12.91
N ALA A 33 20.21 7.73 12.29
CA ALA A 33 21.60 7.97 12.72
C ALA A 33 21.68 8.56 14.14
N LEU A 34 20.88 9.59 14.44
CA LEU A 34 20.83 10.20 15.76
C LEU A 34 20.31 9.25 16.83
N TYR A 35 19.32 8.42 16.49
CA TYR A 35 18.80 7.40 17.39
C TYR A 35 19.86 6.35 17.71
N ALA A 36 20.56 5.85 16.69
CA ALA A 36 21.67 4.91 16.87
C ALA A 36 22.83 5.50 17.69
N ALA A 37 23.08 6.81 17.58
CA ALA A 37 24.07 7.53 18.37
C ALA A 37 23.62 7.84 19.81
N GLY A 38 22.34 7.64 20.16
CA GLY A 38 21.78 7.99 21.47
C GLY A 38 21.50 9.49 21.66
N GLU A 39 21.50 10.28 20.59
CA GLU A 39 21.30 11.74 20.61
C GLU A 39 19.82 12.14 20.61
N ILE A 40 18.94 11.24 20.16
CA ILE A 40 17.49 11.39 20.29
C ILE A 40 16.89 10.14 20.95
N PRO A 41 15.79 10.28 21.71
CA PRO A 41 15.02 9.12 22.16
C PRO A 41 14.30 8.46 20.98
N ASP A 42 13.79 7.24 21.16
CA ASP A 42 12.94 6.59 20.14
C ASP A 42 11.73 7.49 19.83
N PRO A 43 11.58 7.99 18.58
CA PRO A 43 10.47 8.83 18.21
C PRO A 43 9.10 8.16 18.40
N TYR A 44 9.04 6.83 18.34
CA TYR A 44 7.80 6.06 18.41
C TYR A 44 7.38 5.74 19.85
N TRP A 45 8.16 6.14 20.86
CA TRP A 45 7.81 5.90 22.25
C TRP A 45 7.03 7.07 22.86
N ALA A 46 5.85 6.76 23.42
CA ALA A 46 5.00 7.65 24.20
C ALA A 46 4.72 8.97 23.47
N THR A 47 5.22 10.09 23.99
CA THR A 47 5.04 11.43 23.37
C THR A 47 6.34 11.97 22.78
N ASN A 48 7.28 11.08 22.40
CA ASN A 48 8.62 11.48 21.96
C ASN A 48 8.67 12.15 20.60
N GLU A 49 7.63 12.04 19.76
CA GLU A 49 7.48 12.84 18.53
C GLU A 49 7.83 14.32 18.78
N LYS A 50 7.29 14.91 19.86
CA LYS A 50 7.53 16.31 20.23
C LYS A 50 8.98 16.62 20.58
N LYS A 51 9.73 15.62 21.06
CA LYS A 51 11.12 15.77 21.51
C LYS A 51 12.11 15.76 20.35
N VAL A 52 11.71 15.29 19.18
CA VAL A 52 12.61 15.10 18.02
C VAL A 52 12.36 16.10 16.89
N GLN A 53 11.33 16.95 16.99
CA GLN A 53 10.99 17.93 15.93
C GLN A 53 12.16 18.83 15.51
N TRP A 54 13.06 19.15 16.45
CA TRP A 54 14.22 19.99 16.19
C TRP A 54 15.16 19.46 15.09
N VAL A 55 15.12 18.15 14.81
CA VAL A 55 15.98 17.52 13.79
C VAL A 55 15.66 18.08 12.40
N GLY A 56 14.36 18.20 12.08
CA GLY A 56 13.88 18.84 10.84
C GLY A 56 14.05 20.37 10.84
N GLU A 57 14.40 20.97 11.99
CA GLU A 57 14.69 22.39 12.14
C GLU A 57 16.18 22.73 12.00
N CYS A 58 17.00 21.78 11.57
CA CYS A 58 18.43 21.95 11.35
C CYS A 58 18.83 21.65 9.91
N ASP A 59 19.92 22.28 9.46
CA ASP A 59 20.64 21.86 8.27
C ASP A 59 21.70 20.83 8.69
N TRP A 60 21.97 19.88 7.81
CA TRP A 60 22.88 18.78 8.07
C TRP A 60 23.92 18.68 6.97
N VAL A 61 25.16 18.41 7.33
CA VAL A 61 26.23 18.10 6.38
C VAL A 61 26.59 16.65 6.56
N VAL A 62 26.47 15.85 5.50
CA VAL A 62 27.03 14.50 5.46
C VAL A 62 28.24 14.48 4.53
N SER A 63 29.33 13.86 4.95
CA SER A 63 30.56 13.83 4.15
C SER A 63 31.31 12.51 4.21
N ARG A 64 32.01 12.19 3.13
CA ARG A 64 32.82 10.97 3.02
C ARG A 64 34.09 11.22 2.22
N GLN A 65 35.16 10.57 2.64
CA GLN A 65 36.39 10.45 1.86
C GLN A 65 36.43 9.10 1.12
N PHE A 66 36.97 9.11 -0.09
CA PHE A 66 37.14 7.92 -0.91
C PHE A 66 38.36 8.07 -1.80
N GLU A 67 38.93 6.94 -2.23
CA GLU A 67 40.14 6.90 -3.04
C GLU A 67 39.79 6.47 -4.47
N LEU A 68 40.42 7.10 -5.46
CA LEU A 68 40.32 6.72 -6.87
C LEU A 68 41.70 6.44 -7.46
N THR A 69 41.81 5.35 -8.22
CA THR A 69 43.02 5.03 -8.97
C THR A 69 43.07 5.77 -10.31
N GLU A 70 44.26 5.85 -10.91
CA GLU A 70 44.41 6.38 -12.28
C GLU A 70 43.58 5.59 -13.30
N GLU A 71 43.48 4.27 -13.13
CA GLU A 71 42.65 3.39 -13.98
C GLU A 71 41.16 3.71 -13.86
N GLN A 72 40.65 3.99 -12.66
CA GLN A 72 39.25 4.35 -12.46
C GLN A 72 38.90 5.73 -13.06
N LEU A 73 39.88 6.62 -13.19
CA LEU A 73 39.72 7.93 -13.82
C LEU A 73 40.00 7.91 -15.33
N ALA A 74 40.42 6.78 -15.88
CA ALA A 74 40.72 6.61 -17.30
C ALA A 74 39.45 6.40 -18.15
N CYS A 75 38.44 7.25 -17.96
CA CYS A 75 37.17 7.26 -18.68
C CYS A 75 36.92 8.62 -19.34
N ASN A 76 35.90 8.73 -20.20
CA ASN A 76 35.58 10.00 -20.87
C ASN A 76 34.60 10.87 -20.08
N ALA A 77 33.79 10.28 -19.19
CA ALA A 77 32.98 10.99 -18.19
C ALA A 77 32.80 10.13 -16.94
N MET A 78 32.41 10.75 -15.82
CA MET A 78 32.15 10.05 -14.56
C MET A 78 30.86 10.59 -13.95
N ASP A 79 29.76 9.85 -14.05
CA ASP A 79 28.50 10.27 -13.46
C ASP A 79 28.48 9.96 -11.96
N LEU A 80 28.29 10.98 -11.12
CA LEU A 80 27.77 10.81 -9.77
C LEU A 80 26.26 10.57 -9.86
N VAL A 81 25.85 9.39 -9.43
CA VAL A 81 24.46 8.94 -9.44
C VAL A 81 23.93 8.89 -8.02
N MET A 82 22.83 9.60 -7.78
CA MET A 82 22.14 9.63 -6.48
C MET A 82 20.65 9.46 -6.71
N ASP A 83 20.02 8.67 -5.84
CA ASP A 83 18.60 8.39 -5.90
C ASP A 83 17.92 8.66 -4.55
N HIS A 84 16.66 9.11 -4.58
CA HIS A 84 15.87 9.46 -3.40
C HIS A 84 16.58 10.40 -2.40
N LEU A 85 17.12 11.52 -2.91
CA LEU A 85 17.75 12.56 -2.08
C LEU A 85 16.68 13.49 -1.50
N ASP A 86 16.46 13.44 -0.18
CA ASP A 86 15.39 14.16 0.51
C ASP A 86 15.90 15.43 1.23
N THR A 87 15.57 16.63 0.78
CA THR A 87 15.01 16.98 -0.54
C THR A 87 15.76 18.18 -1.12
N VAL A 88 15.91 19.23 -0.31
CA VAL A 88 16.66 20.44 -0.70
C VAL A 88 18.11 20.23 -0.29
N ALA A 89 18.99 20.05 -1.26
CA ALA A 89 20.37 19.69 -0.97
C ALA A 89 21.38 20.32 -1.93
N GLU A 90 22.58 20.60 -1.43
CA GLU A 90 23.74 21.04 -2.23
C GLU A 90 24.82 19.95 -2.18
N ILE A 91 25.38 19.57 -3.33
CA ILE A 91 26.44 18.57 -3.42
C ILE A 91 27.76 19.21 -3.79
N ARG A 92 28.81 18.86 -3.04
CA ARG A 92 30.18 19.32 -3.27
C ARG A 92 31.13 18.15 -3.42
N VAL A 93 32.03 18.23 -4.39
CA VAL A 93 33.13 17.29 -4.60
C VAL A 93 34.43 18.08 -4.59
N ASN A 94 35.36 17.71 -3.70
CA ASN A 94 36.64 18.39 -3.49
C ASN A 94 36.50 19.92 -3.30
N GLY A 95 35.42 20.34 -2.64
CA GLY A 95 35.12 21.75 -2.36
C GLY A 95 34.41 22.51 -3.50
N HIS A 96 34.18 21.86 -4.65
CA HIS A 96 33.42 22.42 -5.77
C HIS A 96 31.95 22.00 -5.68
N THR A 97 31.02 22.96 -5.71
CA THR A 97 29.59 22.66 -5.86
C THR A 97 29.33 22.08 -7.25
N VAL A 98 28.80 20.86 -7.31
CA VAL A 98 28.54 20.14 -8.56
C VAL A 98 27.06 20.09 -8.93
N ALA A 99 26.16 20.16 -7.94
CA ALA A 99 24.71 20.18 -8.17
C ALA A 99 23.91 20.68 -6.97
N ASP A 100 22.72 21.21 -7.28
CA ASP A 100 21.65 21.53 -6.32
C ASP A 100 20.43 20.65 -6.59
N PHE A 101 19.79 20.18 -5.54
CA PHE A 101 18.65 19.26 -5.58
C PHE A 101 17.46 19.82 -4.80
N ASN A 102 16.26 19.53 -5.28
CA ASN A 102 15.02 20.06 -4.73
C ASN A 102 13.79 19.15 -4.96
N ASN A 103 14.01 17.94 -5.47
CA ASN A 103 12.96 16.96 -5.76
C ASN A 103 13.44 15.56 -5.36
N MET A 104 12.80 15.00 -4.34
CA MET A 104 13.13 13.68 -3.79
C MET A 104 12.79 12.52 -4.74
N PHE A 105 11.87 12.73 -5.67
CA PHE A 105 11.33 11.69 -6.53
C PHE A 105 12.09 11.54 -7.85
N MET A 106 13.31 12.06 -7.92
CA MET A 106 14.15 12.08 -9.10
C MET A 106 15.46 11.33 -8.83
N ARG A 107 15.90 10.55 -9.82
CA ARG A 107 17.29 10.09 -9.88
C ARG A 107 18.13 11.14 -10.58
N HIS A 108 19.24 11.47 -9.94
CA HIS A 108 20.15 12.49 -10.41
C HIS A 108 21.43 11.87 -10.94
N LYS A 109 21.91 12.38 -12.08
CA LYS A 109 23.18 12.00 -12.71
C LYS A 109 23.93 13.28 -13.07
N VAL A 110 25.14 13.42 -12.57
CA VAL A 110 25.96 14.62 -12.76
C VAL A 110 27.37 14.20 -13.11
N ASP A 111 27.92 14.66 -14.24
CA ASP A 111 29.31 14.38 -14.56
C ASP A 111 30.24 15.18 -13.64
N VAL A 112 31.03 14.46 -12.85
CA VAL A 112 31.94 15.00 -11.83
C VAL A 112 33.41 14.74 -12.16
N LEU A 113 33.73 14.18 -13.34
CA LEU A 113 35.11 13.79 -13.69
C LEU A 113 36.11 14.95 -13.51
N SER A 114 35.71 16.15 -13.94
CA SER A 114 36.54 17.37 -13.83
C SER A 114 36.85 17.83 -12.40
N CYS A 115 36.09 17.35 -11.42
CA CYS A 115 36.25 17.68 -10.00
C CYS A 115 37.02 16.60 -9.21
N LEU A 116 37.30 15.45 -9.83
CA LEU A 116 37.96 14.32 -9.19
C LEU A 116 39.48 14.35 -9.40
N GLN A 117 40.22 13.68 -8.50
CA GLN A 117 41.67 13.54 -8.58
C GLN A 117 42.13 12.12 -8.24
N VAL A 118 43.33 11.74 -8.69
CA VAL A 118 43.97 10.48 -8.31
C VAL A 118 44.27 10.51 -6.81
N GLY A 119 43.96 9.41 -6.11
CA GLY A 119 44.05 9.30 -4.66
C GLY A 119 42.80 9.85 -3.98
N SER A 120 43.00 10.66 -2.94
CA SER A 120 41.96 11.03 -2.00
C SER A 120 41.00 12.08 -2.55
N ASN A 121 39.70 11.80 -2.45
CA ASN A 121 38.61 12.69 -2.82
C ASN A 121 37.65 12.84 -1.63
N ARG A 122 36.95 13.98 -1.57
CA ARG A 122 35.93 14.25 -0.55
C ARG A 122 34.62 14.68 -1.19
N ILE A 123 33.53 14.06 -0.78
CA ILE A 123 32.17 14.43 -1.14
C ILE A 123 31.43 14.96 0.08
N GLU A 124 30.64 16.00 -0.09
CA GLU A 124 29.74 16.57 0.91
C GLU A 124 28.33 16.72 0.32
N ILE A 125 27.32 16.40 1.12
CA ILE A 125 25.91 16.64 0.84
C ILE A 125 25.41 17.54 1.97
N VAL A 126 25.00 18.76 1.63
CA VAL A 126 24.41 19.72 2.56
C VAL A 126 22.90 19.61 2.43
N LEU A 127 22.24 18.99 3.40
CA LEU A 127 20.79 18.86 3.49
C LEU A 127 20.20 20.09 4.18
N HIS A 128 19.35 20.82 3.48
CA HIS A 128 18.71 22.03 3.97
C HIS A 128 17.32 21.78 4.56
N ARG A 129 16.93 22.65 5.49
CA ARG A 129 15.58 22.70 6.06
C ARG A 129 14.47 22.79 5.01
N ALA A 130 13.62 21.78 4.97
CA ALA A 130 12.49 21.71 4.04
C ALA A 130 11.37 22.71 4.37
N ASP A 131 11.11 22.97 5.65
CA ASP A 131 10.04 23.88 6.09
C ASP A 131 10.26 25.33 5.63
N LEU A 132 11.51 25.82 5.75
CA LEU A 132 11.89 27.16 5.26
C LEU A 132 11.86 27.23 3.73
N ALA A 133 12.28 26.17 3.04
CA ALA A 133 12.23 26.11 1.58
C ALA A 133 10.79 26.09 1.06
N ALA A 134 9.90 25.30 1.68
CA ALA A 134 8.48 25.24 1.39
C ALA A 134 7.81 26.61 1.59
N LYS A 135 8.06 27.24 2.75
CA LYS A 135 7.56 28.60 3.02
C LYS A 135 8.04 29.60 1.97
N LYS A 136 9.32 29.58 1.62
CA LYS A 136 9.90 30.49 0.61
C LYS A 136 9.29 30.28 -0.77
N ARG A 137 8.93 29.03 -1.14
CA ARG A 137 8.20 28.74 -2.38
C ARG A 137 6.78 29.27 -2.31
N ALA A 138 6.07 29.03 -1.21
CA ALA A 138 4.70 29.53 -1.01
C ALA A 138 4.61 31.06 -1.06
N ASP A 139 5.53 31.78 -0.41
CA ASP A 139 5.56 33.25 -0.37
C ASP A 139 5.78 33.89 -1.77
N LYS A 140 6.28 33.11 -2.75
CA LYS A 140 6.48 33.55 -4.14
C LYS A 140 5.31 33.23 -5.07
N LEU A 141 4.33 32.45 -4.62
CA LEU A 141 3.22 32.06 -5.48
C LEU A 141 2.34 33.28 -5.81
N PRO A 142 1.77 33.32 -7.03
CA PRO A 142 0.93 34.44 -7.46
C PRO A 142 -0.40 34.55 -6.68
N PHE A 143 -0.72 33.52 -5.89
CA PHE A 143 -1.86 33.46 -4.98
C PHE A 143 -1.64 32.34 -3.96
N PRO A 144 -2.39 32.35 -2.83
CA PRO A 144 -2.31 31.27 -1.85
C PRO A 144 -2.64 29.92 -2.47
N VAL A 145 -1.82 28.90 -2.23
CA VAL A 145 -2.13 27.51 -2.58
C VAL A 145 -2.29 26.75 -1.28
N PRO A 146 -3.53 26.39 -0.89
CA PRO A 146 -3.79 25.68 0.35
C PRO A 146 -3.04 24.35 0.43
N TRP A 147 -2.50 24.08 1.61
CA TRP A 147 -1.85 22.82 1.98
C TRP A 147 -2.83 21.96 2.79
N ALA A 148 -2.51 20.69 3.03
CA ALA A 148 -3.37 19.74 3.75
C ALA A 148 -3.48 20.04 5.26
N GLU A 149 -4.16 21.14 5.62
CA GLU A 149 -4.39 21.55 6.99
C GLU A 149 -5.18 20.48 7.76
N GLY A 150 -4.73 20.14 8.97
CA GLY A 150 -5.29 19.08 9.80
C GLY A 150 -4.57 17.73 9.63
N ASN A 151 -4.15 17.38 8.41
CA ASN A 151 -3.34 16.18 8.17
C ASN A 151 -1.85 16.47 8.41
N ASN A 152 -1.32 17.51 7.75
CA ASN A 152 0.07 17.91 7.93
C ASN A 152 0.21 18.81 9.17
N GLN A 153 1.35 18.73 9.83
CA GLN A 153 1.76 19.62 10.92
C GLN A 153 2.71 20.73 10.43
N ILE A 154 3.32 20.55 9.26
CA ILE A 154 4.25 21.50 8.65
C ILE A 154 3.58 22.19 7.45
N PRO A 155 3.43 23.53 7.48
CA PRO A 155 2.77 24.27 6.40
C PRO A 155 3.50 24.18 5.06
N HIS A 156 2.74 24.29 3.97
CA HIS A 156 3.24 24.51 2.61
C HIS A 156 4.11 23.40 1.99
N MET A 157 4.20 22.23 2.62
CA MET A 157 5.01 21.10 2.12
C MET A 157 4.59 20.60 0.73
N ASN A 158 3.35 20.84 0.33
CA ASN A 158 2.81 20.63 -1.02
C ASN A 158 3.50 21.48 -2.12
N THR A 159 4.29 22.50 -1.74
CA THR A 159 5.08 23.30 -2.70
C THR A 159 6.46 22.69 -3.01
N LEU A 160 6.86 21.66 -2.27
CA LEU A 160 8.06 20.86 -2.51
C LEU A 160 7.67 19.48 -3.05
N ARG A 161 8.58 18.88 -3.81
CA ARG A 161 8.44 17.50 -4.29
C ARG A 161 9.15 16.55 -3.31
N LYS A 162 8.42 16.25 -2.24
CA LYS A 162 8.81 15.42 -1.09
C LYS A 162 7.60 14.58 -0.66
N THR A 163 7.84 13.42 -0.06
CA THR A 163 6.80 12.62 0.61
C THR A 163 5.97 13.48 1.57
N GLN A 164 4.66 13.57 1.31
CA GLN A 164 3.80 14.53 2.02
C GLN A 164 3.55 14.11 3.47
N CYS A 165 3.35 12.80 3.71
CA CYS A 165 3.12 12.28 5.06
C CYS A 165 4.34 12.36 5.99
N HIS A 166 5.54 12.71 5.49
CA HIS A 166 6.68 13.04 6.36
C HIS A 166 6.39 14.25 7.27
N ALA A 167 5.46 15.13 6.85
CA ALA A 167 4.99 16.27 7.63
C ALA A 167 3.87 15.90 8.63
N GLY A 168 3.62 14.61 8.85
CA GLY A 168 2.47 14.09 9.58
C GLY A 168 1.30 13.78 8.65
N TRP A 169 0.41 12.92 9.12
CA TRP A 169 -0.88 12.63 8.49
C TRP A 169 -1.88 12.18 9.56
N ASP A 170 -3.15 11.99 9.23
CA ASP A 170 -4.18 11.55 10.19
C ASP A 170 -4.06 10.08 10.65
N TRP A 171 -3.00 9.38 10.22
CA TRP A 171 -2.48 8.11 10.73
C TRP A 171 -0.96 8.15 10.97
N GLY A 172 -0.26 9.23 10.63
CA GLY A 172 1.20 9.26 10.52
C GLY A 172 1.89 10.24 11.48
N ILE A 173 3.02 9.84 12.04
CA ILE A 173 3.91 10.72 12.83
C ILE A 173 4.52 11.83 11.96
N CYS A 174 4.68 13.03 12.52
CA CYS A 174 5.44 14.11 11.88
C CYS A 174 6.90 14.04 12.32
N LEU A 175 7.80 13.60 11.43
CA LEU A 175 9.25 13.64 11.66
C LEU A 175 9.98 14.66 10.78
N SER A 176 9.42 15.02 9.63
CA SER A 176 10.12 15.78 8.59
C SER A 176 11.52 15.21 8.32
N VAL A 177 11.59 13.88 8.19
CA VAL A 177 12.83 13.14 7.99
C VAL A 177 13.57 13.62 6.74
N LEU A 178 14.90 13.48 6.72
CA LEU A 178 15.77 13.88 5.61
C LEU A 178 16.98 12.94 5.54
N GLY A 179 17.55 12.80 4.34
CA GLY A 179 18.64 11.86 4.07
C GLY A 179 18.77 11.51 2.60
N VAL A 180 19.43 10.37 2.32
CA VAL A 180 19.59 9.81 0.97
C VAL A 180 19.11 8.37 1.04
N TYR A 181 18.00 8.03 0.38
CA TYR A 181 17.33 6.74 0.59
C TYR A 181 17.64 5.70 -0.48
N GLY A 182 18.28 6.11 -1.58
CA GLY A 182 18.82 5.25 -2.63
C GLY A 182 20.34 5.28 -2.70
N ASP A 183 20.89 4.45 -3.58
CA ASP A 183 22.33 4.26 -3.73
C ASP A 183 23.05 5.53 -4.21
N ILE A 184 24.31 5.66 -3.77
CA ILE A 184 25.24 6.72 -4.18
C ILE A 184 26.40 6.04 -4.91
N GLU A 185 26.58 6.38 -6.18
CA GLU A 185 27.53 5.67 -7.06
C GLU A 185 28.31 6.62 -7.97
N LEU A 186 29.54 6.26 -8.29
CA LEU A 186 30.29 6.82 -9.41
C LEU A 186 30.28 5.81 -10.57
N GLN A 187 29.73 6.22 -11.70
CA GLN A 187 29.62 5.41 -12.90
C GLN A 187 30.58 5.95 -13.99
N PRO A 188 31.70 5.25 -14.27
CA PRO A 188 32.58 5.63 -15.36
C PRO A 188 31.90 5.35 -16.70
N ILE A 189 32.05 6.28 -17.64
CA ILE A 189 31.48 6.19 -18.98
C ILE A 189 32.60 6.31 -20.01
N GLU A 190 32.70 5.29 -20.85
CA GLU A 190 33.69 5.24 -21.93
C GLU A 190 33.16 5.91 -23.18
N HIS A 191 32.08 5.41 -23.77
CA HIS A 191 31.62 5.86 -25.09
C HIS A 191 30.19 6.39 -25.05
N VAL A 192 29.29 5.68 -24.37
CA VAL A 192 27.86 6.00 -24.33
C VAL A 192 27.28 5.91 -22.92
N ARG A 193 26.40 6.86 -22.62
CA ARG A 193 25.59 6.85 -21.41
C ARG A 193 24.22 6.26 -21.74
N ILE A 194 23.88 5.10 -21.16
CA ILE A 194 22.53 4.56 -21.28
C ILE A 194 21.60 5.42 -20.41
N SER A 195 20.67 6.12 -21.06
CA SER A 195 19.72 7.00 -20.37
C SER A 195 18.59 6.18 -19.76
N HIS A 196 17.94 5.32 -20.55
CA HIS A 196 16.96 4.35 -20.10
C HIS A 196 16.70 3.25 -21.13
N VAL A 197 16.16 2.13 -20.66
CA VAL A 197 15.67 1.02 -21.46
C VAL A 197 14.15 1.00 -21.35
N SER A 198 13.45 0.80 -22.46
CA SER A 198 12.00 0.63 -22.47
C SER A 198 11.58 -0.58 -23.28
N THR A 199 10.56 -1.28 -22.82
CA THR A 199 9.94 -2.37 -23.57
C THR A 199 8.57 -2.00 -24.13
N LYS A 200 8.18 -2.64 -25.23
CA LYS A 200 6.81 -2.55 -25.77
C LYS A 200 6.36 -3.93 -26.23
N GLN A 201 5.18 -4.33 -25.76
CA GLN A 201 4.54 -5.59 -26.15
C GLN A 201 3.55 -5.32 -27.27
N LYS A 202 3.58 -6.14 -28.31
CA LYS A 202 2.58 -6.16 -29.38
C LYS A 202 2.07 -7.57 -29.55
N TRP A 203 0.77 -7.75 -29.33
CA TRP A 203 0.12 -9.04 -29.41
C TRP A 203 -0.40 -9.31 -30.83
N LEU A 204 -0.09 -10.50 -31.36
CA LEU A 204 -0.51 -11.00 -32.67
C LEU A 204 -1.11 -12.39 -32.46
N ASP A 205 -2.42 -12.48 -32.23
CA ASP A 205 -3.13 -13.72 -31.86
C ASP A 205 -2.48 -14.48 -30.68
N GLN A 206 -1.79 -15.59 -30.96
CA GLN A 206 -1.10 -16.43 -29.98
C GLN A 206 0.40 -16.09 -29.81
N GLU A 207 0.88 -15.06 -30.51
CA GLU A 207 2.27 -14.59 -30.44
C GLU A 207 2.37 -13.21 -29.76
N CYS A 208 3.55 -12.94 -29.20
CA CYS A 208 3.91 -11.62 -28.69
C CYS A 208 5.24 -11.17 -29.32
N GLU A 209 5.24 -9.99 -29.95
CA GLU A 209 6.46 -9.28 -30.30
C GLU A 209 6.85 -8.36 -29.14
N LEU A 210 8.07 -8.51 -28.61
CA LEU A 210 8.65 -7.62 -27.61
C LEU A 210 9.70 -6.74 -28.27
N SER A 211 9.43 -5.44 -28.35
CA SER A 211 10.44 -4.45 -28.73
C SER A 211 11.22 -3.99 -27.50
N VAL A 212 12.54 -4.05 -27.55
CA VAL A 212 13.44 -3.52 -26.53
C VAL A 212 14.21 -2.35 -27.11
N THR A 213 13.96 -1.15 -26.59
CA THR A 213 14.62 0.09 -27.05
C THR A 213 15.62 0.55 -26.00
N LEU A 214 16.88 0.70 -26.41
CA LEU A 214 17.94 1.32 -25.62
C LEU A 214 18.03 2.78 -26.05
N ASN A 215 17.85 3.70 -25.13
CA ASN A 215 18.09 5.14 -25.34
C ASN A 215 19.43 5.49 -24.72
N TYR A 216 20.24 6.24 -25.45
CA TYR A 216 21.61 6.55 -25.03
C TYR A 216 22.08 7.90 -25.56
N GLU A 217 23.07 8.44 -24.86
CA GLU A 217 23.79 9.66 -25.22
C GLU A 217 25.24 9.30 -25.55
N VAL A 218 25.79 9.87 -26.61
CA VAL A 218 27.19 9.66 -26.99
C VAL A 218 28.06 10.63 -26.19
N VAL A 219 28.98 10.07 -25.40
CA VAL A 219 29.94 10.81 -24.57
C VAL A 219 31.28 10.97 -25.29
N SER A 220 31.68 9.98 -26.09
CA SER A 220 32.93 10.01 -26.84
C SER A 220 32.76 9.57 -28.29
N GLU A 221 33.29 10.39 -29.21
CA GLU A 221 33.32 10.08 -30.64
C GLU A 221 34.47 9.12 -31.03
N LYS A 222 35.33 8.73 -30.08
CA LYS A 222 36.47 7.83 -30.31
C LYS A 222 36.13 6.44 -29.78
N GLY A 223 36.23 5.40 -30.61
CA GLY A 223 35.98 4.00 -30.20
C GLY A 223 34.56 3.48 -30.51
N LEU A 224 34.37 2.16 -30.56
CA LEU A 224 33.07 1.55 -30.89
C LEU A 224 32.34 1.13 -29.61
N ALA A 225 31.11 1.59 -29.44
CA ALA A 225 30.22 1.13 -28.39
C ALA A 225 29.39 -0.06 -28.89
N ASN A 226 29.43 -1.18 -28.18
CA ASN A 226 28.63 -2.37 -28.50
C ASN A 226 27.62 -2.64 -27.40
N ALA A 227 26.50 -3.24 -27.79
CA ALA A 227 25.51 -3.77 -26.87
C ALA A 227 25.11 -5.21 -27.22
N ALA A 228 24.82 -6.00 -26.20
CA ALA A 228 24.19 -7.30 -26.28
C ALA A 228 22.85 -7.24 -25.53
N VAL A 229 21.77 -7.63 -26.19
CA VAL A 229 20.42 -7.71 -25.61
C VAL A 229 19.96 -9.15 -25.66
N THR A 230 19.72 -9.74 -24.49
CA THR A 230 19.29 -11.13 -24.33
C THR A 230 17.91 -11.19 -23.72
N PHE A 231 16.99 -11.91 -24.37
CA PHE A 231 15.64 -12.16 -23.90
C PHE A 231 15.14 -13.52 -24.40
N ASN A 232 14.54 -14.32 -23.51
CA ASN A 232 14.00 -15.65 -23.84
C ASN A 232 15.01 -16.53 -24.63
N ASP A 233 16.23 -16.66 -24.10
CA ASP A 233 17.35 -17.43 -24.68
C ASP A 233 17.81 -16.98 -26.08
N GLN A 234 17.33 -15.83 -26.57
CA GLN A 234 17.80 -15.19 -27.79
C GLN A 234 18.71 -14.01 -27.44
N THR A 235 19.84 -13.87 -28.14
CA THR A 235 20.76 -12.75 -27.96
C THR A 235 21.00 -12.02 -29.28
N PHE A 236 20.85 -10.71 -29.26
CA PHE A 236 21.23 -9.83 -30.36
C PHE A 236 22.44 -9.00 -29.98
N HIS A 237 23.44 -8.98 -30.85
CA HIS A 237 24.60 -8.10 -30.75
C HIS A 237 24.46 -6.95 -31.74
N LEU A 238 24.70 -5.74 -31.27
CA LEU A 238 24.60 -4.53 -32.07
C LEU A 238 25.74 -3.57 -31.73
N THR A 239 26.13 -2.78 -32.73
CA THR A 239 27.00 -1.62 -32.54
C THR A 239 26.10 -0.40 -32.43
N LEU A 240 26.32 0.41 -31.40
CA LEU A 240 25.55 1.62 -31.14
C LEU A 240 26.01 2.72 -32.10
N ASP A 241 25.05 3.29 -32.82
CA ASP A 241 25.29 4.33 -33.80
C ASP A 241 25.52 5.66 -33.10
N ARG A 242 26.59 6.35 -33.49
CA ARG A 242 26.99 7.61 -32.86
C ARG A 242 26.10 8.79 -33.27
N ASP A 243 25.42 8.68 -34.40
CA ASP A 243 24.49 9.70 -34.88
C ASP A 243 23.06 9.45 -34.39
N ALA A 244 22.83 8.36 -33.66
CA ALA A 244 21.53 7.98 -33.11
C ALA A 244 21.44 8.22 -31.60
N THR A 245 20.23 8.49 -31.12
CA THR A 245 19.92 8.62 -29.69
C THR A 245 19.26 7.38 -29.10
N LYS A 246 18.96 6.40 -29.95
CA LYS A 246 18.33 5.14 -29.57
C LYS A 246 18.53 4.03 -30.60
N THR A 247 18.38 2.79 -30.17
CA THR A 247 18.34 1.61 -31.03
C THR A 247 17.30 0.62 -30.51
N CYS A 248 16.75 -0.22 -31.38
CA CYS A 248 15.67 -1.14 -31.05
C CYS A 248 15.96 -2.56 -31.53
N VAL A 249 15.72 -3.53 -30.66
CA VAL A 249 15.76 -4.97 -30.95
C VAL A 249 14.34 -5.53 -30.83
N LEU A 250 13.98 -6.46 -31.70
CA LEU A 250 12.67 -7.10 -31.72
C LEU A 250 12.81 -8.60 -31.43
N PHE A 251 12.12 -9.08 -30.39
CA PHE A 251 12.00 -10.50 -30.06
C PHE A 251 10.62 -11.00 -30.43
N ARG A 252 10.53 -12.17 -31.05
CA ARG A 252 9.26 -12.85 -31.36
C ARG A 252 9.10 -14.07 -30.48
N ILE A 253 8.04 -14.08 -29.67
CA ILE A 253 7.74 -15.16 -28.73
C ILE A 253 6.46 -15.85 -29.20
N ALA A 254 6.60 -17.06 -29.74
CA ALA A 254 5.47 -17.95 -30.00
C ALA A 254 4.96 -18.52 -28.68
N GLU A 255 3.63 -18.60 -28.53
CA GLU A 255 2.96 -19.17 -27.35
C GLU A 255 3.53 -18.69 -26.00
N PRO A 256 3.55 -17.36 -25.76
CA PRO A 256 4.20 -16.80 -24.58
C PRO A 256 3.54 -17.29 -23.28
N ARG A 257 4.37 -17.64 -22.29
CA ARG A 257 3.92 -17.94 -20.93
C ARG A 257 3.48 -16.64 -20.27
N ARG A 258 2.17 -16.39 -20.24
CA ARG A 258 1.62 -15.11 -19.79
C ARG A 258 1.78 -14.90 -18.28
N TRP A 259 1.99 -13.65 -17.90
CA TRP A 259 1.83 -13.19 -16.52
C TRP A 259 0.33 -13.07 -16.19
N TRP A 260 -0.04 -13.45 -14.97
CA TRP A 260 -1.41 -13.38 -14.47
C TRP A 260 -1.41 -12.80 -13.05
N PRO A 261 -2.44 -12.01 -12.69
CA PRO A 261 -2.62 -11.58 -11.32
C PRO A 261 -2.96 -12.76 -10.41
N ALA A 262 -2.69 -12.58 -9.12
CA ALA A 262 -2.98 -13.53 -8.05
C ALA A 262 -4.46 -13.96 -8.10
N GLY A 263 -4.71 -15.25 -7.89
CA GLY A 263 -6.05 -15.84 -8.02
C GLY A 263 -6.46 -16.23 -9.45
N TYR A 264 -5.84 -15.65 -10.49
CA TYR A 264 -6.20 -15.92 -11.89
C TYR A 264 -5.19 -16.79 -12.65
N GLY A 265 -3.93 -16.88 -12.20
CA GLY A 265 -2.94 -17.75 -12.84
C GLY A 265 -1.56 -17.62 -12.22
N LYS A 266 -0.55 -18.14 -12.92
CA LYS A 266 0.85 -18.00 -12.48
C LYS A 266 1.45 -16.68 -13.02
N PRO A 267 2.08 -15.85 -12.19
CA PRO A 267 2.78 -14.63 -12.62
C PRO A 267 4.13 -14.98 -13.29
N ARG A 268 4.09 -15.36 -14.56
CA ARG A 268 5.30 -15.75 -15.32
C ARG A 268 6.12 -14.51 -15.71
N LEU A 269 7.41 -14.53 -15.39
CA LEU A 269 8.38 -13.48 -15.71
C LEU A 269 9.52 -14.04 -16.56
N TYR A 270 10.02 -13.22 -17.47
CA TYR A 270 11.17 -13.50 -18.34
C TYR A 270 12.34 -12.58 -17.97
N ASP A 271 13.57 -13.07 -18.07
CA ASP A 271 14.77 -12.26 -17.89
C ASP A 271 15.10 -11.47 -19.16
N LEU A 272 15.24 -10.15 -19.03
CA LEU A 272 15.82 -9.26 -20.02
C LEU A 272 17.16 -8.78 -19.51
N LYS A 273 18.24 -9.17 -20.20
CA LYS A 273 19.62 -8.79 -19.86
C LYS A 273 20.19 -7.90 -20.96
N ILE A 274 20.78 -6.79 -20.56
CA ILE A 274 21.42 -5.84 -21.47
C ILE A 274 22.82 -5.56 -20.96
N GLU A 275 23.81 -5.79 -21.81
CA GLU A 275 25.18 -5.38 -21.60
C GLU A 275 25.52 -4.34 -22.66
N ALA A 276 25.83 -3.11 -22.28
CA ALA A 276 26.12 -2.03 -23.21
C ALA A 276 27.23 -1.15 -22.67
N ASP A 277 28.35 -1.10 -23.40
CA ASP A 277 29.49 -0.24 -23.07
C ASP A 277 29.94 -0.35 -21.60
N GLY A 278 30.07 -1.60 -21.10
CA GLY A 278 30.45 -1.88 -19.71
C GLY A 278 29.34 -1.68 -18.66
N SER A 279 28.16 -1.19 -19.05
CA SER A 279 26.97 -1.13 -18.21
C SER A 279 26.17 -2.43 -18.31
N TYR A 280 25.61 -2.88 -17.18
CA TYR A 280 24.75 -4.06 -17.10
C TYR A 280 23.38 -3.70 -16.55
N ILE A 281 22.31 -4.05 -17.28
CA ILE A 281 20.92 -3.84 -16.87
C ILE A 281 20.21 -5.18 -16.92
N ASN A 282 19.54 -5.53 -15.83
CA ASN A 282 18.69 -6.71 -15.73
C ASN A 282 17.26 -6.28 -15.38
N LYS A 283 16.27 -6.81 -16.10
CA LYS A 283 14.85 -6.56 -15.85
C LYS A 283 14.07 -7.87 -15.90
N LYS A 284 13.02 -7.97 -15.10
CA LYS A 284 12.00 -9.02 -15.22
C LYS A 284 10.83 -8.48 -16.04
N ILE A 285 10.42 -9.20 -17.08
CA ILE A 285 9.32 -8.80 -17.97
C ILE A 285 8.20 -9.83 -17.89
N GLY A 286 7.00 -9.38 -17.50
CA GLY A 286 5.78 -10.17 -17.59
C GLY A 286 5.02 -9.88 -18.88
N LEU A 287 4.79 -10.92 -19.68
CA LEU A 287 4.02 -10.79 -20.92
C LEU A 287 2.53 -10.90 -20.61
N ARG A 288 1.77 -9.81 -20.79
CA ARG A 288 0.31 -9.79 -20.61
C ARG A 288 -0.36 -8.70 -21.43
N LYS A 289 -1.63 -8.91 -21.77
CA LYS A 289 -2.55 -7.83 -22.16
C LYS A 289 -3.21 -7.25 -20.91
N LEU A 290 -3.37 -5.94 -20.87
CA LEU A 290 -4.03 -5.23 -19.78
C LEU A 290 -4.82 -4.07 -20.37
N GLU A 291 -6.08 -3.96 -19.98
CA GLU A 291 -6.98 -2.87 -20.34
C GLU A 291 -7.79 -2.46 -19.10
N LEU A 292 -8.06 -1.16 -18.94
CA LEU A 292 -9.07 -0.67 -18.00
C LEU A 292 -10.30 -0.27 -18.82
N ILE A 293 -11.38 -1.02 -18.63
CA ILE A 293 -12.65 -0.82 -19.34
C ILE A 293 -13.48 0.21 -18.60
N THR A 294 -13.83 1.29 -19.30
CA THR A 294 -14.66 2.39 -18.78
C THR A 294 -15.80 2.71 -19.76
N GLU A 295 -16.64 1.71 -20.02
CA GLU A 295 -17.72 1.77 -21.01
C GLU A 295 -19.08 1.98 -20.34
N ASP A 296 -19.98 2.68 -21.01
CA ASP A 296 -21.36 2.90 -20.54
C ASP A 296 -22.16 1.59 -20.56
N ASP A 297 -22.98 1.37 -19.53
CA ASP A 297 -23.89 0.23 -19.38
C ASP A 297 -25.23 0.63 -18.74
N GLU A 298 -26.04 -0.35 -18.33
CA GLU A 298 -27.37 -0.11 -17.76
C GLU A 298 -27.35 0.60 -16.40
N VAL A 299 -26.23 0.54 -15.66
CA VAL A 299 -26.08 1.18 -14.35
C VAL A 299 -25.47 2.59 -14.49
N GLY A 300 -24.51 2.76 -15.40
CA GLY A 300 -23.79 4.02 -15.62
C GLY A 300 -22.56 3.79 -16.49
N GLN A 301 -21.36 3.99 -15.94
CA GLN A 301 -20.10 3.69 -16.63
C GLN A 301 -19.28 2.71 -15.82
N SER A 302 -18.94 1.57 -16.43
CA SER A 302 -18.12 0.53 -15.79
C SER A 302 -16.71 1.02 -15.42
N MET A 303 -16.04 0.30 -14.53
CA MET A 303 -14.62 0.46 -14.26
C MET A 303 -14.04 -0.91 -13.91
N VAL A 304 -13.48 -1.59 -14.92
CA VAL A 304 -13.08 -3.01 -14.80
C VAL A 304 -11.72 -3.26 -15.40
N PHE A 305 -10.82 -3.90 -14.65
CA PHE A 305 -9.55 -4.36 -15.21
C PHE A 305 -9.76 -5.64 -16.01
N LYS A 306 -9.24 -5.68 -17.24
CA LYS A 306 -9.24 -6.86 -18.10
C LYS A 306 -7.81 -7.30 -18.37
N VAL A 307 -7.44 -8.48 -17.89
CA VAL A 307 -6.09 -9.04 -18.05
C VAL A 307 -6.17 -10.31 -18.88
N ASN A 308 -5.37 -10.36 -19.96
CA ASN A 308 -5.34 -11.51 -20.89
C ASN A 308 -6.75 -11.90 -21.36
N ASP A 309 -7.55 -10.91 -21.69
CA ASP A 309 -8.93 -11.04 -22.17
C ASP A 309 -9.96 -11.52 -21.12
N VAL A 310 -9.60 -11.51 -19.82
CA VAL A 310 -10.46 -11.90 -18.68
C VAL A 310 -10.71 -10.70 -17.74
N GLU A 311 -11.96 -10.44 -17.38
CA GLU A 311 -12.32 -9.43 -16.37
C GLU A 311 -11.86 -9.86 -14.97
N ILE A 312 -11.28 -8.92 -14.24
CA ILE A 312 -10.68 -9.13 -12.93
C ILE A 312 -11.48 -8.35 -11.89
N SER A 313 -11.91 -9.03 -10.83
CA SER A 313 -12.34 -8.37 -9.61
C SER A 313 -11.08 -7.89 -8.87
N ALA A 314 -10.86 -6.58 -8.84
CA ALA A 314 -9.72 -5.97 -8.15
C ALA A 314 -10.01 -5.94 -6.64
N LEU A 315 -9.33 -6.82 -5.89
CA LEU A 315 -9.56 -7.01 -4.46
C LEU A 315 -8.27 -6.70 -3.71
N GLY A 316 -8.32 -5.74 -2.79
CA GLY A 316 -7.17 -5.41 -1.97
C GLY A 316 -7.35 -4.17 -1.11
N ALA A 317 -6.30 -3.36 -1.05
CA ALA A 317 -6.20 -2.26 -0.10
C ALA A 317 -5.27 -1.15 -0.59
N ASN A 318 -5.27 -0.04 0.13
CA ASN A 318 -4.37 1.10 -0.09
C ASN A 318 -3.06 0.89 0.69
N TRP A 319 -1.94 1.02 -0.02
CA TRP A 319 -0.57 0.95 0.48
C TRP A 319 -0.06 2.35 0.83
N ILE A 320 0.51 2.48 2.02
CA ILE A 320 1.20 3.68 2.49
C ILE A 320 2.67 3.35 2.80
N PRO A 321 3.58 4.34 2.96
CA PRO A 321 4.95 4.07 3.35
C PRO A 321 5.02 3.18 4.60
N MET A 322 5.90 2.18 4.58
CA MET A 322 5.99 1.17 5.63
C MET A 322 6.72 1.64 6.91
N ASP A 323 7.32 2.82 6.87
CA ASP A 323 8.02 3.42 8.01
C ASP A 323 8.09 4.95 7.89
N ALA A 324 8.10 5.68 9.00
CA ALA A 324 8.42 7.11 9.00
C ALA A 324 9.94 7.39 9.03
N MET A 325 10.77 6.38 9.30
CA MET A 325 12.23 6.40 9.19
C MET A 325 12.67 5.51 8.02
N PRO A 326 13.04 6.08 6.85
CA PRO A 326 13.33 5.33 5.63
C PRO A 326 14.41 4.25 5.77
N SER A 327 15.36 4.40 6.69
CA SER A 327 16.39 3.37 6.97
C SER A 327 15.80 2.03 7.47
N ARG A 328 14.57 2.03 7.99
CA ARG A 328 13.87 0.84 8.49
C ARG A 328 13.01 0.15 7.40
N MET A 329 12.96 0.70 6.19
CA MET A 329 12.26 0.12 5.04
C MET A 329 13.12 -0.93 4.33
N THR A 330 13.23 -2.11 4.94
CA THR A 330 14.04 -3.23 4.43
C THR A 330 13.29 -4.09 3.42
N ASP A 331 14.01 -4.69 2.48
CA ASP A 331 13.49 -5.62 1.48
C ASP A 331 12.69 -6.77 2.11
N GLN A 332 13.14 -7.27 3.26
CA GLN A 332 12.45 -8.32 3.99
C GLN A 332 11.07 -7.86 4.47
N ARG A 333 10.94 -6.62 4.97
CA ARG A 333 9.63 -6.11 5.40
C ARG A 333 8.71 -5.87 4.19
N TYR A 334 9.23 -5.43 3.03
CA TYR A 334 8.43 -5.34 1.80
C TYR A 334 7.87 -6.71 1.43
N ARG A 335 8.74 -7.72 1.40
CA ARG A 335 8.34 -9.10 1.10
C ARG A 335 7.28 -9.59 2.08
N SER A 336 7.50 -9.45 3.38
CA SER A 336 6.55 -9.91 4.39
C SER A 336 5.17 -9.26 4.25
N LEU A 337 5.09 -7.93 4.07
CA LEU A 337 3.81 -7.23 3.91
C LEU A 337 3.07 -7.63 2.61
N LEU A 338 3.80 -7.82 1.50
CA LEU A 338 3.21 -8.24 0.23
C LEU A 338 2.80 -9.72 0.23
N GLU A 339 3.56 -10.59 0.90
CA GLU A 339 3.18 -11.99 1.13
C GLU A 339 1.93 -12.08 2.02
N ASP A 340 1.77 -11.18 2.99
CA ASP A 340 0.56 -11.09 3.80
C ASP A 340 -0.65 -10.62 2.98
N ALA A 341 -0.50 -9.59 2.14
CA ALA A 341 -1.53 -9.18 1.18
C ALA A 341 -1.95 -10.35 0.28
N LEU A 342 -0.99 -11.10 -0.28
CA LEU A 342 -1.27 -12.31 -1.07
C LEU A 342 -1.99 -13.39 -0.24
N ALA A 343 -1.57 -13.61 1.00
CA ALA A 343 -2.18 -14.58 1.91
C ALA A 343 -3.63 -14.20 2.28
N ALA A 344 -3.99 -12.92 2.19
CA ALA A 344 -5.36 -12.42 2.30
C ALA A 344 -6.15 -12.43 0.97
N ASN A 345 -5.67 -13.15 -0.05
CA ASN A 345 -6.26 -13.24 -1.38
C ASN A 345 -6.36 -11.90 -2.12
N MET A 346 -5.52 -10.92 -1.79
CA MET A 346 -5.46 -9.66 -2.53
C MET A 346 -4.78 -9.88 -3.89
N ASN A 347 -5.22 -9.13 -4.89
CA ASN A 347 -4.65 -9.11 -6.23
C ASN A 347 -4.37 -7.70 -6.76
N MET A 348 -4.67 -6.66 -5.98
CA MET A 348 -4.36 -5.27 -6.30
C MET A 348 -4.00 -4.47 -5.04
N LEU A 349 -2.99 -3.61 -5.14
CA LEU A 349 -2.69 -2.59 -4.14
C LEU A 349 -2.64 -1.21 -4.80
N ARG A 350 -3.15 -0.19 -4.11
CA ARG A 350 -3.02 1.21 -4.54
C ARG A 350 -1.91 1.89 -3.75
N VAL A 351 -0.84 2.29 -4.42
CA VAL A 351 0.23 3.11 -3.84
C VAL A 351 -0.29 4.55 -3.77
N TRP A 352 -0.68 4.97 -2.58
CA TRP A 352 -1.40 6.22 -2.33
C TRP A 352 -0.52 7.47 -2.47
N GLY A 353 -1.07 8.53 -3.06
CA GLY A 353 -0.33 9.70 -3.55
C GLY A 353 0.32 10.64 -2.52
N GLY A 354 0.03 10.55 -1.22
CA GLY A 354 0.75 11.37 -0.23
C GLY A 354 1.98 10.66 0.36
N GLY A 355 2.24 9.43 -0.07
CA GLY A 355 3.42 8.64 0.26
C GLY A 355 4.60 8.96 -0.65
N MET A 356 5.23 7.90 -1.16
CA MET A 356 6.32 7.96 -2.13
C MET A 356 6.11 6.94 -3.25
N TYR A 357 6.73 7.20 -4.42
CA TYR A 357 6.98 6.10 -5.35
C TYR A 357 7.88 5.10 -4.63
N GLU A 358 7.51 3.83 -4.62
CA GLU A 358 8.22 2.86 -3.81
C GLU A 358 9.58 2.48 -4.41
N LYS A 359 10.40 1.81 -3.61
CA LYS A 359 11.67 1.21 -4.09
C LYS A 359 11.39 0.16 -5.17
N ASP A 360 12.34 -0.09 -6.06
CA ASP A 360 12.20 -1.08 -7.15
C ASP A 360 11.77 -2.47 -6.62
N ILE A 361 12.30 -2.88 -5.46
CA ILE A 361 11.97 -4.16 -4.81
C ILE A 361 10.46 -4.33 -4.55
N PHE A 362 9.71 -3.27 -4.26
CA PHE A 362 8.25 -3.35 -4.09
C PHE A 362 7.57 -3.82 -5.39
N TYR A 363 7.91 -3.20 -6.52
CA TYR A 363 7.31 -3.54 -7.81
C TYR A 363 7.79 -4.89 -8.33
N GLU A 364 9.06 -5.25 -8.08
CA GLU A 364 9.60 -6.58 -8.37
C GLU A 364 8.85 -7.68 -7.60
N LEU A 365 8.55 -7.46 -6.33
CA LEU A 365 7.76 -8.37 -5.51
C LEU A 365 6.30 -8.44 -5.98
N CYS A 366 5.69 -7.30 -6.32
CA CYS A 366 4.35 -7.29 -6.92
C CYS A 366 4.30 -8.06 -8.25
N ASP A 367 5.34 -7.94 -9.09
CA ASP A 367 5.50 -8.73 -10.31
C ASP A 367 5.62 -10.23 -10.00
N GLU A 368 6.42 -10.61 -9.00
CA GLU A 368 6.64 -12.00 -8.57
C GLU A 368 5.37 -12.63 -8.00
N LEU A 369 4.63 -11.89 -7.18
CA LEU A 369 3.47 -12.37 -6.43
C LEU A 369 2.16 -12.26 -7.23
N GLY A 370 2.16 -11.54 -8.34
CA GLY A 370 0.95 -11.33 -9.14
C GLY A 370 0.03 -10.24 -8.58
N ILE A 371 0.55 -9.30 -7.79
CA ILE A 371 -0.25 -8.21 -7.21
C ILE A 371 -0.23 -7.05 -8.19
N MET A 372 -1.38 -6.64 -8.71
CA MET A 372 -1.50 -5.46 -9.56
C MET A 372 -1.25 -4.18 -8.76
N VAL A 373 -0.69 -3.16 -9.40
CA VAL A 373 -0.39 -1.87 -8.75
C VAL A 373 -1.18 -0.76 -9.44
N TRP A 374 -2.07 -0.13 -8.68
CA TRP A 374 -2.57 1.21 -8.98
C TRP A 374 -1.55 2.21 -8.42
N GLN A 375 -0.93 3.00 -9.29
CA GLN A 375 0.10 3.96 -8.90
C GLN A 375 -0.44 5.38 -8.96
N ASP A 376 -0.66 6.02 -7.83
CA ASP A 376 -0.85 7.47 -7.80
C ASP A 376 0.48 8.17 -8.13
N LEU A 377 0.43 9.34 -8.73
CA LEU A 377 1.53 10.29 -8.69
C LEU A 377 1.51 10.98 -7.32
N MET A 378 2.65 11.48 -6.86
CA MET A 378 2.82 11.88 -5.45
C MET A 378 2.18 13.24 -5.11
N PHE A 379 0.85 13.27 -5.12
CA PHE A 379 -0.04 14.39 -4.82
C PHE A 379 -1.24 13.88 -4.00
N ALA A 380 -1.58 14.53 -2.88
CA ALA A 380 -2.71 14.12 -2.05
C ALA A 380 -3.30 15.24 -1.21
N CYS A 381 -4.64 15.33 -1.18
CA CYS A 381 -5.49 16.11 -0.25
C CYS A 381 -5.23 17.62 -0.15
N ALA A 382 -4.19 18.14 -0.81
CA ALA A 382 -3.83 19.55 -0.88
C ALA A 382 -4.05 20.09 -2.30
N LEU A 383 -4.07 21.40 -2.45
CA LEU A 383 -3.96 22.02 -3.76
C LEU A 383 -2.48 22.19 -4.09
N TYR A 384 -2.10 22.16 -5.37
CA TYR A 384 -0.70 22.22 -5.78
C TYR A 384 -0.42 23.40 -6.72
N PRO A 385 0.79 23.98 -6.72
CA PRO A 385 1.12 25.01 -7.68
C PRO A 385 1.02 24.53 -9.13
N SER A 386 0.70 25.44 -10.05
CA SER A 386 0.80 25.20 -11.50
C SER A 386 1.60 26.29 -12.22
N THR A 387 2.53 26.93 -11.50
CA THR A 387 3.49 27.88 -12.08
C THR A 387 4.41 27.16 -13.07
N PRO A 388 4.90 27.82 -14.13
CA PRO A 388 5.75 27.18 -15.14
C PRO A 388 6.92 26.37 -14.59
N ASP A 389 7.64 26.92 -13.60
CA ASP A 389 8.81 26.23 -13.00
C ASP A 389 8.41 24.96 -12.24
N PHE A 390 7.33 25.00 -11.47
CA PHE A 390 6.81 23.83 -10.74
C PHE A 390 6.31 22.74 -11.70
N VAL A 391 5.59 23.13 -12.76
CA VAL A 391 5.15 22.18 -13.80
C VAL A 391 6.34 21.55 -14.51
N ALA A 392 7.39 22.32 -14.79
CA ALA A 392 8.61 21.79 -15.41
C ALA A 392 9.33 20.78 -14.49
N GLU A 393 9.47 21.10 -13.19
CA GLU A 393 10.03 20.22 -12.16
C GLU A 393 9.23 18.90 -12.06
N VAL A 394 7.90 18.99 -12.01
CA VAL A 394 7.01 17.83 -11.94
C VAL A 394 7.03 17.00 -13.24
N LYS A 395 7.09 17.62 -14.42
CA LYS A 395 7.16 16.88 -15.68
C LYS A 395 8.42 16.00 -15.74
N GLN A 396 9.56 16.50 -15.24
CA GLN A 396 10.80 15.72 -15.15
C GLN A 396 10.66 14.54 -14.18
N GLU A 397 10.05 14.77 -13.02
CA GLU A 397 9.74 13.72 -12.03
C GLU A 397 8.89 12.61 -12.64
N VAL A 398 7.75 12.97 -13.25
CA VAL A 398 6.83 11.98 -13.81
C VAL A 398 7.46 11.26 -15.00
N GLU A 399 8.23 11.95 -15.85
CA GLU A 399 8.95 11.32 -16.95
C GLU A 399 9.95 10.27 -16.44
N TYR A 400 10.69 10.59 -15.38
CA TYR A 400 11.61 9.64 -14.74
C TYR A 400 10.86 8.45 -14.14
N GLN A 401 9.84 8.69 -13.32
CA GLN A 401 9.12 7.64 -12.60
C GLN A 401 8.34 6.73 -13.55
N VAL A 402 7.70 7.27 -14.59
CA VAL A 402 7.01 6.45 -15.60
C VAL A 402 8.00 5.56 -16.34
N ARG A 403 9.18 6.09 -16.72
CA ARG A 403 10.23 5.29 -17.37
C ARG A 403 10.79 4.21 -16.46
N ARG A 404 10.96 4.50 -15.17
CA ARG A 404 11.40 3.53 -14.17
C ARG A 404 10.40 2.38 -14.05
N LEU A 405 9.11 2.71 -13.94
CA LEU A 405 8.10 1.77 -13.48
C LEU A 405 7.30 1.05 -14.59
N LYS A 406 7.18 1.62 -15.80
CA LYS A 406 6.27 1.09 -16.83
C LYS A 406 6.55 -0.34 -17.31
N ASP A 407 7.77 -0.84 -17.13
CA ASP A 407 8.13 -2.21 -17.55
C ASP A 407 7.67 -3.29 -16.54
N HIS A 408 7.26 -2.90 -15.33
CA HIS A 408 6.71 -3.84 -14.35
C HIS A 408 5.37 -4.42 -14.82
N ALA A 409 5.26 -5.74 -14.69
CA ALA A 409 4.07 -6.48 -15.13
C ALA A 409 2.84 -6.12 -14.30
N SER A 410 3.04 -5.93 -12.99
CA SER A 410 2.09 -5.57 -11.96
C SER A 410 1.47 -4.19 -12.15
N LEU A 411 2.23 -3.21 -12.63
CA LEU A 411 1.72 -1.85 -12.82
C LEU A 411 0.50 -1.87 -13.75
N ALA A 412 -0.64 -1.43 -13.21
CA ALA A 412 -1.95 -1.58 -13.83
C ALA A 412 -2.58 -0.24 -14.23
N LEU A 413 -2.36 0.81 -13.43
CA LEU A 413 -2.97 2.11 -13.62
C LEU A 413 -2.02 3.21 -13.14
N TRP A 414 -1.99 4.34 -13.85
CA TRP A 414 -1.44 5.59 -13.34
C TRP A 414 -2.58 6.50 -12.92
N CYS A 415 -2.52 7.06 -11.72
CA CYS A 415 -3.48 8.04 -11.23
C CYS A 415 -2.80 9.37 -10.92
N GLY A 416 -3.43 10.49 -11.26
CA GLY A 416 -2.84 11.82 -11.13
C GLY A 416 -2.60 12.24 -9.68
N ASP A 417 -3.51 11.86 -8.78
CA ASP A 417 -3.48 12.27 -7.38
C ASP A 417 -4.53 11.55 -6.52
N ASN A 418 -4.40 11.73 -5.20
CA ASN A 418 -5.43 11.41 -4.22
C ASN A 418 -6.27 12.65 -3.86
N GLU A 419 -7.55 12.63 -4.21
CA GLU A 419 -8.61 13.54 -3.78
C GLU A 419 -8.38 15.03 -4.09
N VAL A 420 -7.44 15.39 -4.98
CA VAL A 420 -7.15 16.80 -5.25
C VAL A 420 -8.31 17.46 -6.00
N ILE A 421 -9.06 16.71 -6.81
CA ILE A 421 -10.34 17.20 -7.37
C ILE A 421 -11.31 17.60 -6.25
N GLY A 422 -11.47 16.75 -5.23
CA GLY A 422 -12.30 17.03 -4.06
C GLY A 422 -11.81 18.26 -3.28
N ALA A 423 -10.48 18.36 -3.11
CA ALA A 423 -9.79 19.42 -2.40
C ALA A 423 -10.06 20.84 -2.93
N ILE A 424 -10.47 20.98 -4.19
CA ILE A 424 -10.93 22.24 -4.77
C ILE A 424 -12.09 22.84 -3.95
N SER A 425 -12.88 22.01 -3.26
CA SER A 425 -14.03 22.44 -2.46
C SER A 425 -13.77 22.54 -0.94
N TRP A 426 -12.60 22.14 -0.43
CA TRP A 426 -12.37 22.00 1.01
C TRP A 426 -11.93 23.31 1.67
N TYR A 427 -11.08 24.07 1.01
CA TYR A 427 -10.41 25.23 1.62
C TYR A 427 -11.23 26.53 1.49
N PRO A 428 -11.14 27.45 2.46
CA PRO A 428 -11.79 28.77 2.35
C PRO A 428 -11.42 29.51 1.06
N GLU A 429 -10.14 29.50 0.69
CA GLU A 429 -9.64 30.21 -0.49
C GLU A 429 -10.20 29.60 -1.77
N SER A 430 -10.25 28.27 -1.85
CA SER A 430 -10.74 27.57 -3.04
C SER A 430 -12.24 27.63 -3.18
N ARG A 431 -13.00 27.58 -2.08
CA ARG A 431 -14.45 27.84 -2.08
C ARG A 431 -14.80 29.25 -2.54
N GLN A 432 -14.02 30.25 -2.12
CA GLN A 432 -14.24 31.65 -2.52
C GLN A 432 -13.86 31.92 -3.99
N ASN A 433 -13.02 31.09 -4.61
CA ASN A 433 -12.54 31.31 -5.97
C ASN A 433 -12.41 30.00 -6.76
N ARG A 434 -13.49 29.20 -6.79
CA ARG A 434 -13.47 27.83 -7.33
C ARG A 434 -12.89 27.74 -8.74
N GLU A 435 -13.28 28.63 -9.64
CA GLU A 435 -12.80 28.64 -11.04
C GLU A 435 -11.28 28.75 -11.14
N LYS A 436 -10.67 29.62 -10.32
CA LYS A 436 -9.21 29.80 -10.30
C LYS A 436 -8.48 28.53 -9.90
N TYR A 437 -8.96 27.84 -8.86
CA TYR A 437 -8.32 26.61 -8.40
C TYR A 437 -8.61 25.42 -9.29
N LEU A 438 -9.78 25.38 -9.94
CA LEU A 438 -10.08 24.40 -10.98
C LEU A 438 -9.13 24.56 -12.18
N VAL A 439 -8.92 25.78 -12.68
CA VAL A 439 -7.98 26.05 -13.78
C VAL A 439 -6.54 25.73 -13.38
N ASN A 440 -6.17 26.02 -12.13
CA ASN A 440 -4.85 25.67 -11.60
C ASN A 440 -4.65 24.15 -11.52
N TYR A 441 -5.65 23.42 -11.04
CA TYR A 441 -5.65 21.97 -11.00
C TYR A 441 -5.58 21.35 -12.40
N ASP A 442 -6.48 21.76 -13.31
CA ASP A 442 -6.51 21.27 -14.70
C ASP A 442 -5.17 21.46 -15.41
N ARG A 443 -4.49 22.60 -15.21
CA ARG A 443 -3.16 22.84 -15.79
C ARG A 443 -2.12 21.84 -15.32
N LEU A 444 -2.07 21.57 -14.02
CA LEU A 444 -1.14 20.58 -13.47
C LEU A 444 -1.52 19.17 -13.93
N ASN A 445 -2.78 18.77 -13.75
CA ASN A 445 -3.24 17.43 -14.06
C ASN A 445 -3.08 17.07 -15.55
N ARG A 446 -3.39 18.01 -16.46
CA ARG A 446 -3.13 17.83 -17.90
C ARG A 446 -1.65 17.66 -18.20
N ALA A 447 -0.77 18.39 -17.53
CA ALA A 447 0.66 18.21 -17.68
C ALA A 447 1.13 16.82 -17.21
N LEU A 448 0.50 16.24 -16.17
CA LEU A 448 0.75 14.87 -15.74
C LEU A 448 0.28 13.87 -16.80
N ALA A 449 -0.96 14.01 -17.27
CA ALA A 449 -1.56 13.16 -18.30
C ALA A 449 -0.70 13.14 -19.57
N GLU A 450 -0.30 14.31 -20.08
CA GLU A 450 0.56 14.46 -21.25
C GLU A 450 1.87 13.67 -21.14
N VAL A 451 2.49 13.66 -19.96
CA VAL A 451 3.75 12.93 -19.73
C VAL A 451 3.49 11.43 -19.64
N VAL A 452 2.49 10.99 -18.87
CA VAL A 452 2.15 9.57 -18.73
C VAL A 452 1.76 8.96 -20.06
N GLU A 453 0.85 9.58 -20.81
CA GLU A 453 0.37 9.08 -22.11
C GLU A 453 1.48 9.04 -23.16
N LYS A 454 2.45 9.96 -23.08
CA LYS A 454 3.63 9.95 -23.96
C LYS A 454 4.59 8.81 -23.60
N GLU A 455 4.90 8.65 -22.31
CA GLU A 455 5.96 7.74 -21.86
C GLU A 455 5.46 6.29 -21.67
N ASP A 456 4.16 6.09 -21.39
CA ASP A 456 3.48 4.81 -21.27
C ASP A 456 2.06 4.81 -21.89
N PRO A 457 1.96 4.88 -23.23
CA PRO A 457 0.66 4.88 -23.94
C PRO A 457 -0.12 3.56 -23.81
N SER A 458 0.44 2.55 -23.14
CA SER A 458 -0.19 1.24 -22.97
C SER A 458 -1.07 1.14 -21.73
N ARG A 459 -1.01 2.13 -20.84
CA ARG A 459 -1.79 2.19 -19.61
C ARG A 459 -2.67 3.44 -19.60
N ARG A 460 -3.82 3.32 -18.96
CA ARG A 460 -4.73 4.45 -18.75
C ARG A 460 -4.11 5.42 -17.73
N PHE A 461 -4.32 6.71 -17.97
CA PHE A 461 -4.15 7.73 -16.94
C PHE A 461 -5.52 8.03 -16.32
N TRP A 462 -5.61 7.97 -15.00
CA TRP A 462 -6.78 8.28 -14.21
C TRP A 462 -6.57 9.63 -13.54
N ALA A 463 -7.45 10.62 -13.78
CA ALA A 463 -7.15 12.00 -13.40
C ALA A 463 -6.92 12.18 -11.89
N SER A 464 -7.76 11.59 -11.05
CA SER A 464 -7.73 11.69 -9.59
C SER A 464 -8.48 10.49 -9.02
N SER A 465 -8.22 10.13 -7.77
CA SER A 465 -9.01 9.12 -7.03
C SER A 465 -9.63 9.80 -5.81
N PRO A 466 -10.98 9.94 -5.71
CA PRO A 466 -11.98 9.44 -6.66
C PRO A 466 -12.16 10.39 -7.86
N CYS A 467 -12.69 9.84 -8.96
CA CYS A 467 -13.09 10.60 -10.14
C CYS A 467 -14.20 9.86 -10.91
N ASN A 468 -15.17 10.62 -11.45
CA ASN A 468 -16.29 10.09 -12.22
C ASN A 468 -15.93 9.65 -13.64
N GLY A 469 -14.73 10.00 -14.11
CA GLY A 469 -14.26 9.73 -15.46
C GLY A 469 -13.47 10.91 -16.06
N GLU A 470 -13.04 10.75 -17.31
CA GLU A 470 -12.20 11.73 -18.00
C GLU A 470 -12.91 13.09 -18.15
N LEU A 471 -12.27 14.17 -17.70
CA LEU A 471 -12.80 15.55 -17.69
C LEU A 471 -14.08 15.76 -16.87
N ASP A 472 -14.43 14.83 -15.98
CA ASP A 472 -15.57 14.95 -15.06
C ASP A 472 -15.07 15.34 -13.66
N PHE A 473 -15.22 16.63 -13.33
CA PHE A 473 -14.91 17.19 -12.00
C PHE A 473 -16.14 17.23 -11.09
N GLY A 474 -17.10 16.32 -11.32
CA GLY A 474 -18.29 16.12 -10.52
C GLY A 474 -17.98 15.47 -9.17
N ASP A 475 -19.05 15.22 -8.42
CA ASP A 475 -18.96 14.66 -7.07
C ASP A 475 -18.86 13.13 -7.10
N ALA A 476 -17.63 12.62 -7.22
CA ALA A 476 -17.34 11.19 -7.21
C ALA A 476 -17.39 10.54 -5.80
N TRP A 477 -17.74 11.32 -4.76
CA TRP A 477 -17.91 10.79 -3.41
C TRP A 477 -19.33 10.29 -3.15
N HIS A 478 -20.28 10.64 -4.01
CA HIS A 478 -21.69 10.29 -3.86
C HIS A 478 -22.32 9.72 -5.14
N ASP A 479 -21.56 9.57 -6.23
CA ASP A 479 -21.98 8.90 -7.46
C ASP A 479 -21.40 7.48 -7.50
N ASP A 480 -22.24 6.49 -7.24
CA ASP A 480 -21.83 5.07 -7.26
C ASP A 480 -21.95 4.43 -8.66
N LYS A 481 -22.35 5.21 -9.68
CA LYS A 481 -22.70 4.69 -11.01
C LYS A 481 -21.59 4.79 -12.04
N ARG A 482 -20.51 5.53 -11.77
CA ARG A 482 -19.39 5.75 -12.70
C ARG A 482 -18.07 5.94 -11.96
N GLY A 483 -16.97 5.61 -12.63
CA GLY A 483 -15.62 5.83 -12.10
C GLY A 483 -15.34 5.09 -10.79
N ASP A 484 -14.48 5.68 -9.97
CA ASP A 484 -14.14 5.18 -8.64
C ASP A 484 -14.68 6.08 -7.52
N MET A 485 -14.93 5.48 -6.35
CA MET A 485 -15.56 6.13 -5.21
C MET A 485 -14.72 6.00 -3.94
N HIS A 486 -14.62 7.10 -3.18
CA HIS A 486 -14.15 7.11 -1.79
C HIS A 486 -15.35 7.21 -0.85
N PHE A 487 -15.76 6.09 -0.24
CA PHE A 487 -16.95 6.06 0.61
C PHE A 487 -16.58 6.18 2.09
N TRP A 488 -16.53 7.43 2.56
CA TRP A 488 -16.07 7.76 3.90
C TRP A 488 -17.19 8.02 4.93
N ASP A 489 -18.44 7.87 4.52
CA ASP A 489 -19.61 8.23 5.31
C ASP A 489 -19.77 7.43 6.61
N VAL A 490 -19.32 6.17 6.61
CA VAL A 490 -19.33 5.34 7.83
C VAL A 490 -18.35 5.88 8.87
N TRP A 491 -17.15 6.27 8.46
CA TRP A 491 -16.15 6.79 9.39
C TRP A 491 -16.28 8.30 9.62
N HIS A 492 -16.01 9.14 8.62
CA HIS A 492 -15.97 10.59 8.78
C HIS A 492 -17.34 11.19 9.13
N SER A 493 -18.42 10.70 8.52
CA SER A 493 -19.79 11.13 8.84
C SER A 493 -20.40 10.37 10.02
N GLY A 494 -19.74 9.33 10.54
CA GLY A 494 -20.19 8.55 11.69
C GLY A 494 -21.50 7.79 11.46
N LYS A 495 -21.78 7.38 10.21
CA LYS A 495 -22.95 6.55 9.89
C LYS A 495 -22.75 5.11 10.37
N ASP A 496 -23.88 4.42 10.52
CA ASP A 496 -23.94 2.98 10.81
C ASP A 496 -23.30 2.16 9.68
N PHE A 497 -22.77 0.96 9.98
CA PHE A 497 -22.08 0.10 9.01
C PHE A 497 -22.96 -0.30 7.82
N GLU A 498 -24.26 -0.43 8.05
CA GLU A 498 -25.27 -0.71 7.03
C GLU A 498 -25.32 0.39 5.95
N ALA A 499 -24.77 1.59 6.19
CA ALA A 499 -24.65 2.63 5.18
C ALA A 499 -23.81 2.18 3.97
N TYR A 500 -22.87 1.24 4.13
CA TYR A 500 -22.14 0.66 3.00
C TYR A 500 -23.06 -0.07 2.01
N GLN A 501 -24.20 -0.58 2.47
CA GLN A 501 -25.19 -1.30 1.65
C GLN A 501 -26.15 -0.34 0.93
N THR A 502 -26.03 0.98 1.15
CA THR A 502 -26.86 1.98 0.46
C THR A 502 -26.26 2.40 -0.88
N VAL A 503 -25.05 1.94 -1.19
CA VAL A 503 -24.31 2.22 -2.43
C VAL A 503 -23.78 0.92 -3.03
N THR A 504 -23.70 0.86 -4.35
CA THR A 504 -23.03 -0.21 -5.08
C THR A 504 -22.05 0.41 -6.09
N PRO A 505 -20.90 0.91 -5.63
CA PRO A 505 -19.95 1.61 -6.49
C PRO A 505 -19.44 0.71 -7.60
N ARG A 506 -19.12 1.29 -8.75
CA ARG A 506 -18.48 0.55 -9.86
C ARG A 506 -17.11 0.04 -9.45
N PHE A 507 -16.36 0.89 -8.76
CA PHE A 507 -15.09 0.60 -8.11
C PHE A 507 -15.01 1.44 -6.82
N CYS A 508 -14.75 0.83 -5.66
CA CYS A 508 -14.48 1.56 -4.44
C CYS A 508 -12.98 1.53 -4.16
N SER A 509 -12.31 2.66 -4.37
CA SER A 509 -10.86 2.83 -4.23
C SER A 509 -10.45 3.22 -2.82
N GLU A 510 -11.37 3.77 -2.01
CA GLU A 510 -11.19 3.95 -0.57
C GLU A 510 -12.49 3.82 0.22
N PHE A 511 -12.40 3.13 1.36
CA PHE A 511 -13.38 3.09 2.42
C PHE A 511 -12.71 2.44 3.63
N GLY A 512 -13.07 2.82 4.85
CA GLY A 512 -12.30 2.37 6.01
C GLY A 512 -13.01 2.54 7.34
N PHE A 513 -12.53 1.83 8.35
CA PHE A 513 -12.87 2.05 9.75
C PHE A 513 -11.61 1.86 10.63
N GLN A 514 -11.33 2.75 11.59
CA GLN A 514 -10.14 2.57 12.44
C GLN A 514 -10.37 1.52 13.53
N SER A 515 -9.28 0.90 13.95
CA SER A 515 -9.18 0.16 15.21
C SER A 515 -7.98 0.63 16.01
N TRP A 516 -7.99 0.33 17.31
CA TRP A 516 -6.78 0.41 18.11
C TRP A 516 -5.89 -0.81 17.84
N PRO A 517 -4.55 -0.66 17.97
CA PRO A 517 -3.64 -1.78 17.80
C PRO A 517 -3.78 -2.78 18.96
N SER A 518 -3.29 -4.00 18.73
CA SER A 518 -3.20 -5.09 19.68
C SER A 518 -2.43 -4.71 20.95
N LEU A 519 -2.67 -5.39 22.07
CA LEU A 519 -1.93 -5.13 23.30
C LEU A 519 -0.41 -5.32 23.12
N PRO A 520 0.10 -6.37 22.42
CA PRO A 520 1.51 -6.48 22.08
C PRO A 520 2.08 -5.24 21.40
N THR A 521 1.35 -4.63 20.46
CA THR A 521 1.80 -3.39 19.80
C THR A 521 1.72 -2.19 20.72
N VAL A 522 0.68 -2.06 21.56
CA VAL A 522 0.61 -0.99 22.58
C VAL A 522 1.81 -1.00 23.52
N LYS A 523 2.28 -2.17 23.93
CA LYS A 523 3.48 -2.33 24.76
C LYS A 523 4.75 -1.74 24.13
N THR A 524 4.78 -1.58 22.81
CA THR A 524 5.95 -1.04 22.09
C THR A 524 5.99 0.49 22.07
N PHE A 525 4.88 1.17 22.35
CA PHE A 525 4.81 2.64 22.30
C PHE A 525 4.23 3.30 23.55
N ALA A 526 3.57 2.58 24.46
CA ALA A 526 2.96 3.17 25.66
C ALA A 526 3.38 2.41 26.93
N PRO A 527 3.80 3.12 28.00
CA PRO A 527 4.06 2.49 29.28
C PRO A 527 2.74 2.01 29.92
N GLU A 528 2.82 1.01 30.80
CA GLU A 528 1.64 0.34 31.37
C GLU A 528 0.67 1.28 32.10
N GLN A 529 1.19 2.29 32.82
CA GLN A 529 0.33 3.28 33.48
C GLN A 529 -0.50 4.14 32.51
N ASP A 530 -0.11 4.18 31.24
CA ASP A 530 -0.76 4.94 30.16
C ASP A 530 -1.62 4.04 29.26
N TRP A 531 -1.88 2.78 29.64
CA TRP A 531 -2.84 1.88 28.97
C TRP A 531 -4.28 2.33 29.20
N ASN A 532 -4.59 3.46 28.59
CA ASN A 532 -5.87 4.14 28.61
C ASN A 532 -5.98 4.96 27.32
N ILE A 533 -7.11 4.85 26.62
CA ILE A 533 -7.31 5.50 25.32
C ILE A 533 -7.26 7.04 25.36
N THR A 534 -7.36 7.65 26.55
CA THR A 534 -7.24 9.10 26.76
C THR A 534 -5.93 9.51 27.44
N SER A 535 -4.98 8.59 27.61
CA SER A 535 -3.66 8.96 28.12
C SER A 535 -2.90 9.80 27.08
N PRO A 536 -2.01 10.72 27.48
CA PRO A 536 -1.23 11.51 26.54
C PRO A 536 -0.39 10.65 25.57
N SER A 537 0.15 9.53 26.05
CA SER A 537 0.93 8.60 25.24
C SER A 537 0.05 7.92 24.19
N PHE A 538 -1.16 7.49 24.54
CA PHE A 538 -2.06 6.85 23.60
C PHE A 538 -2.69 7.84 22.61
N GLU A 539 -3.11 9.02 23.08
CA GLU A 539 -3.64 10.09 22.22
C GLU A 539 -2.59 10.62 21.24
N CYS A 540 -1.31 10.63 21.61
CA CYS A 540 -0.24 11.00 20.67
C CYS A 540 -0.19 10.06 19.44
N HIS A 541 -0.62 8.81 19.62
CA HIS A 541 -0.73 7.75 18.61
C HIS A 541 -2.16 7.58 18.07
N GLN A 542 -3.02 8.59 18.25
CA GLN A 542 -4.27 8.76 17.52
C GLN A 542 -4.18 10.08 16.75
N LYS A 543 -4.03 10.00 15.42
CA LYS A 543 -3.79 11.16 14.57
C LYS A 543 -5.06 11.72 13.93
N ASN A 544 -6.15 10.95 13.92
CA ASN A 544 -7.45 11.47 13.56
C ASN A 544 -8.11 12.09 14.81
N SER A 545 -8.41 13.39 14.74
CA SER A 545 -8.95 14.16 15.88
C SER A 545 -10.26 13.60 16.48
N ARG A 546 -11.04 12.85 15.70
CA ARG A 546 -12.29 12.20 16.14
C ARG A 546 -12.15 10.69 16.28
N GLY A 547 -10.97 10.11 16.09
CA GLY A 547 -10.83 8.65 15.98
C GLY A 547 -11.25 7.91 17.24
N ASN A 548 -10.76 8.31 18.41
CA ASN A 548 -11.15 7.67 19.68
C ASN A 548 -12.65 7.83 19.98
N SER A 549 -13.26 8.98 19.64
CA SER A 549 -14.68 9.20 19.90
C SER A 549 -15.57 8.38 18.96
N ILE A 550 -15.24 8.28 17.67
CA ILE A 550 -16.00 7.46 16.71
C ILE A 550 -15.94 5.98 17.09
N ILE A 551 -14.75 5.43 17.42
CA ILE A 551 -14.62 4.02 17.83
C ILE A 551 -15.48 3.75 19.06
N THR A 552 -15.40 4.62 20.07
CA THR A 552 -16.13 4.47 21.34
C THR A 552 -17.64 4.65 21.17
N GLU A 553 -18.06 5.60 20.34
CA GLU A 553 -19.48 5.81 20.02
C GLU A 553 -20.07 4.58 19.35
N MET A 554 -19.36 3.98 18.39
CA MET A 554 -19.82 2.79 17.67
C MET A 554 -19.97 1.57 18.59
N PHE A 555 -19.19 1.46 19.68
CA PHE A 555 -19.46 0.45 20.70
C PHE A 555 -20.86 0.55 21.26
N THR A 556 -21.34 1.77 21.56
CA THR A 556 -22.70 1.96 22.10
C THR A 556 -23.79 1.60 21.09
N ARG A 557 -23.47 1.66 19.79
CA ARG A 557 -24.40 1.33 18.71
C ARG A 557 -24.49 -0.18 18.47
N TYR A 558 -23.39 -0.93 18.49
CA TYR A 558 -23.36 -2.35 18.09
C TYR A 558 -23.10 -3.35 19.23
N PHE A 559 -22.40 -2.93 20.29
CA PHE A 559 -21.91 -3.80 21.35
C PHE A 559 -22.38 -3.33 22.72
N ARG A 560 -22.15 -4.16 23.76
CA ARG A 560 -22.15 -3.66 25.13
C ARG A 560 -20.75 -3.11 25.42
N PHE A 561 -20.68 -2.13 26.31
CA PHE A 561 -19.42 -1.44 26.55
C PHE A 561 -18.38 -2.41 27.14
N PRO A 562 -17.16 -2.46 26.60
CA PRO A 562 -16.18 -3.48 26.97
C PRO A 562 -15.62 -3.31 28.39
N ASN A 563 -15.33 -4.43 29.04
CA ASN A 563 -14.75 -4.49 30.39
C ASN A 563 -13.23 -4.34 30.34
N GLY A 564 -12.73 -3.11 30.47
CA GLY A 564 -11.30 -2.80 30.60
C GLY A 564 -10.55 -2.60 29.27
N PHE A 565 -9.32 -2.08 29.38
CA PHE A 565 -8.55 -1.61 28.22
C PHE A 565 -8.26 -2.70 27.18
N VAL A 566 -7.85 -3.90 27.61
CA VAL A 566 -7.54 -5.00 26.66
C VAL A 566 -8.76 -5.40 25.84
N ASN A 567 -9.93 -5.48 26.47
CA ASN A 567 -11.18 -5.79 25.76
C ASN A 567 -11.61 -4.65 24.84
N MET A 568 -11.26 -3.38 25.14
CA MET A 568 -11.45 -2.27 24.20
C MET A 568 -10.61 -2.45 22.93
N LEU A 569 -9.34 -2.83 23.06
CA LEU A 569 -8.47 -3.08 21.90
C LEU A 569 -9.04 -4.21 21.04
N TYR A 570 -9.31 -5.37 21.64
CA TYR A 570 -9.91 -6.52 20.97
C TYR A 570 -11.22 -6.15 20.26
N LEU A 571 -12.16 -5.52 20.97
CA LEU A 571 -13.48 -5.21 20.43
C LEU A 571 -13.41 -4.14 19.33
N SER A 572 -12.46 -3.21 19.38
CA SER A 572 -12.25 -2.24 18.29
C SER A 572 -11.82 -2.92 16.99
N GLN A 573 -11.05 -4.01 17.06
CA GLN A 573 -10.67 -4.78 15.89
C GLN A 573 -11.82 -5.66 15.38
N VAL A 574 -12.68 -6.20 16.26
CA VAL A 574 -13.95 -6.84 15.85
C VAL A 574 -14.82 -5.83 15.10
N GLN A 575 -14.97 -4.63 15.66
CA GLN A 575 -15.75 -3.55 15.07
C GLN A 575 -15.24 -3.15 13.67
N GLN A 576 -13.93 -2.96 13.53
CA GLN A 576 -13.30 -2.71 12.24
C GLN A 576 -13.56 -3.85 11.25
N ALA A 577 -13.36 -5.10 11.66
CA ALA A 577 -13.60 -6.25 10.81
C ALA A 577 -15.05 -6.34 10.33
N MET A 578 -16.02 -6.10 11.23
CA MET A 578 -17.43 -6.04 10.88
C MET A 578 -17.74 -4.94 9.86
N ALA A 579 -17.23 -3.73 10.07
CA ALA A 579 -17.48 -2.60 9.18
C ALA A 579 -17.02 -2.89 7.74
N ILE A 580 -15.77 -3.36 7.58
CA ILE A 580 -15.21 -3.64 6.24
C ILE A 580 -15.85 -4.89 5.62
N LYS A 581 -16.12 -5.94 6.42
CA LYS A 581 -16.84 -7.14 5.95
C LYS A 581 -18.22 -6.80 5.39
N THR A 582 -18.97 -5.91 6.05
CA THR A 582 -20.30 -5.46 5.58
C THR A 582 -20.24 -4.88 4.17
N ALA A 583 -19.26 -4.02 3.90
CA ALA A 583 -19.08 -3.43 2.57
C ALA A 583 -18.59 -4.46 1.55
N ALA A 584 -17.51 -5.17 1.87
CA ALA A 584 -16.82 -6.05 0.94
C ALA A 584 -17.70 -7.21 0.50
N GLU A 585 -18.45 -7.83 1.42
CA GLU A 585 -19.34 -8.93 1.06
C GLU A 585 -20.54 -8.47 0.26
N TYR A 586 -21.15 -7.33 0.63
CA TYR A 586 -22.27 -6.77 -0.11
C TYR A 586 -21.86 -6.41 -1.54
N TRP A 587 -20.78 -5.67 -1.74
CA TRP A 587 -20.33 -5.28 -3.08
C TRP A 587 -19.90 -6.47 -3.94
N ARG A 588 -19.22 -7.48 -3.38
CA ARG A 588 -18.90 -8.73 -4.11
C ARG A 588 -20.16 -9.50 -4.51
N ALA A 589 -21.18 -9.55 -3.66
CA ALA A 589 -22.45 -10.21 -3.98
C ALA A 589 -23.23 -9.52 -5.11
N HIS A 590 -22.94 -8.25 -5.41
CA HIS A 590 -23.58 -7.45 -6.46
C HIS A 590 -22.74 -7.34 -7.74
N LYS A 591 -21.75 -8.23 -7.93
CA LYS A 591 -21.06 -8.41 -9.22
C LYS A 591 -22.08 -8.73 -10.35
N PRO A 592 -21.93 -8.17 -11.58
CA PRO A 592 -20.78 -7.43 -12.10
C PRO A 592 -20.81 -5.91 -11.88
N THR A 593 -21.75 -5.37 -11.09
CA THR A 593 -21.86 -3.91 -10.91
C THR A 593 -20.61 -3.34 -10.24
N ASN A 594 -20.17 -3.93 -9.13
CA ASN A 594 -18.88 -3.64 -8.49
C ASN A 594 -17.81 -4.62 -8.97
N ARG A 595 -16.65 -4.09 -9.38
CA ARG A 595 -15.47 -4.89 -9.80
C ARG A 595 -14.19 -4.46 -9.08
N GLY A 596 -14.29 -3.62 -8.04
CA GLY A 596 -13.15 -3.06 -7.33
C GLY A 596 -13.45 -2.72 -5.89
N ILE A 597 -12.62 -3.25 -4.98
CA ILE A 597 -12.72 -3.06 -3.53
C ILE A 597 -11.30 -2.92 -2.99
N LEU A 598 -10.87 -1.67 -2.76
CA LEU A 598 -9.61 -1.33 -2.13
C LEU A 598 -9.90 -0.61 -0.80
N PHE A 599 -9.82 -1.32 0.32
CA PHE A 599 -10.07 -0.66 1.61
C PHE A 599 -8.88 0.22 2.03
N TRP A 600 -9.19 1.28 2.76
CA TRP A 600 -8.22 2.10 3.48
C TRP A 600 -8.07 1.53 4.89
N GLN A 601 -6.92 1.02 5.31
CA GLN A 601 -5.64 0.88 4.58
C GLN A 601 -4.98 -0.47 4.88
N LEU A 602 -3.95 -0.86 4.12
CA LEU A 602 -3.26 -2.13 4.33
C LEU A 602 -2.41 -2.11 5.61
N ASN A 603 -1.43 -1.22 5.67
CA ASN A 603 -0.30 -1.21 6.60
C ASN A 603 -0.15 0.11 7.36
N ASP A 604 0.78 0.16 8.34
CA ASP A 604 1.14 1.34 9.11
C ASP A 604 2.61 1.75 8.92
N CYS A 605 2.92 3.05 9.08
CA CYS A 605 4.29 3.58 9.05
C CYS A 605 4.96 3.72 10.42
N TRP A 606 4.22 3.47 11.51
CA TRP A 606 4.67 3.52 12.90
C TRP A 606 3.58 2.90 13.82
N PRO A 607 3.87 2.55 15.09
CA PRO A 607 2.85 1.97 15.98
C PRO A 607 1.72 2.97 16.26
N VAL A 608 0.50 2.75 15.78
CA VAL A 608 -0.55 3.79 15.80
C VAL A 608 -1.97 3.21 15.82
N SER A 609 -2.94 4.03 16.18
CA SER A 609 -4.36 3.79 15.90
C SER A 609 -4.69 4.25 14.49
N SER A 610 -5.10 3.33 13.63
CA SER A 610 -5.35 3.60 12.21
C SER A 610 -6.38 2.64 11.61
N TRP A 611 -6.64 2.83 10.31
CA TRP A 611 -7.47 1.95 9.50
C TRP A 611 -6.74 0.71 9.00
N SER A 612 -5.49 0.49 9.40
CA SER A 612 -4.68 -0.62 8.90
C SER A 612 -5.31 -1.97 9.23
N SER A 613 -5.13 -2.94 8.33
CA SER A 613 -5.38 -4.36 8.61
C SER A 613 -4.13 -5.07 9.16
N LEU A 614 -2.95 -4.55 8.83
CA LEU A 614 -1.64 -4.98 9.33
C LEU A 614 -1.08 -3.87 10.22
N GLU A 615 -0.76 -4.21 11.46
CA GLU A 615 -0.08 -3.30 12.39
C GLU A 615 1.36 -3.04 11.91
N TYR A 616 1.99 -1.99 12.43
CA TYR A 616 3.37 -1.61 12.04
C TYR A 616 4.40 -2.76 12.17
N SER A 617 4.22 -3.65 13.15
CA SER A 617 5.07 -4.83 13.37
C SER A 617 4.87 -5.94 12.32
N GLY A 618 3.89 -5.83 11.44
CA GLY A 618 3.43 -6.89 10.53
C GLY A 618 2.37 -7.81 11.14
N ARG A 619 1.95 -7.57 12.40
CA ARG A 619 0.89 -8.36 13.03
C ARG A 619 -0.45 -8.15 12.33
N TRP A 620 -1.14 -9.25 12.07
CA TRP A 620 -2.49 -9.22 11.51
C TRP A 620 -3.49 -8.76 12.57
N LYS A 621 -4.20 -7.67 12.30
CA LYS A 621 -5.44 -7.37 13.01
C LYS A 621 -6.51 -8.37 12.61
N GLN A 622 -7.60 -8.43 13.39
CA GLN A 622 -8.75 -9.26 13.05
C GLN A 622 -9.27 -8.99 11.63
N LEU A 623 -9.24 -7.73 11.19
CA LEU A 623 -9.62 -7.33 9.83
C LEU A 623 -8.91 -8.19 8.77
N HIS A 624 -7.59 -8.42 8.88
CA HIS A 624 -6.84 -9.12 7.83
C HIS A 624 -7.26 -10.60 7.68
N TYR A 625 -7.64 -11.24 8.78
CA TYR A 625 -8.23 -12.59 8.75
C TYR A 625 -9.60 -12.61 8.06
N HIS A 626 -10.43 -11.60 8.33
CA HIS A 626 -11.71 -11.44 7.62
C HIS A 626 -11.49 -11.13 6.15
N THR A 627 -10.51 -10.30 5.81
CA THR A 627 -10.11 -10.00 4.42
C THR A 627 -9.81 -11.25 3.64
N ARG A 628 -9.03 -12.16 4.21
CA ARG A 628 -8.76 -13.45 3.58
C ARG A 628 -10.03 -14.22 3.24
N ARG A 629 -11.05 -14.18 4.10
CA ARG A 629 -12.34 -14.88 3.88
C ARG A 629 -13.18 -14.15 2.84
N PHE A 630 -13.39 -12.85 3.02
CA PHE A 630 -14.25 -12.08 2.13
C PHE A 630 -13.61 -11.73 0.78
N PHE A 631 -12.32 -12.00 0.56
CA PHE A 631 -11.65 -11.99 -0.75
C PHE A 631 -11.31 -13.38 -1.28
N ALA A 632 -11.73 -14.45 -0.59
CA ALA A 632 -11.52 -15.80 -1.10
C ALA A 632 -12.15 -15.97 -2.50
N PRO A 633 -11.49 -16.71 -3.43
CA PRO A 633 -12.00 -16.92 -4.78
C PRO A 633 -13.40 -17.53 -4.83
N GLN A 634 -13.71 -18.40 -3.86
CA GLN A 634 -15.06 -18.86 -3.58
C GLN A 634 -15.48 -18.36 -2.20
N MET A 635 -16.66 -17.76 -2.13
CA MET A 635 -17.19 -17.14 -0.92
C MET A 635 -18.67 -17.47 -0.76
N ALA A 636 -19.12 -17.57 0.49
CA ALA A 636 -20.53 -17.59 0.86
C ALA A 636 -20.82 -16.37 1.73
N THR A 637 -21.91 -15.64 1.47
CA THR A 637 -22.34 -14.51 2.30
C THR A 637 -23.85 -14.42 2.38
N PHE A 638 -24.34 -13.94 3.52
CA PHE A 638 -25.74 -13.67 3.77
C PHE A 638 -26.05 -12.20 3.51
N ILE A 639 -27.02 -11.93 2.67
CA ILE A 639 -27.52 -10.58 2.37
C ILE A 639 -28.98 -10.51 2.82
N ARG A 640 -29.31 -9.53 3.65
CA ARG A 640 -30.70 -9.23 4.02
C ARG A 640 -31.24 -8.15 3.10
N ASP A 641 -32.43 -8.37 2.54
CA ASP A 641 -33.20 -7.38 1.79
C ASP A 641 -34.61 -7.22 2.39
N ASP A 642 -35.48 -6.48 1.69
CA ASP A 642 -36.86 -6.23 2.13
C ASP A 642 -37.72 -7.49 2.25
N GLN A 643 -37.31 -8.61 1.63
CA GLN A 643 -38.06 -9.87 1.63
C GLN A 643 -37.55 -10.86 2.67
N GLY A 644 -36.24 -10.85 2.97
CA GLY A 644 -35.65 -11.79 3.91
C GLY A 644 -34.13 -11.84 3.83
N VAL A 645 -33.56 -12.94 4.33
CA VAL A 645 -32.12 -13.22 4.29
C VAL A 645 -31.85 -14.23 3.18
N LYS A 646 -30.86 -13.94 2.33
CA LYS A 646 -30.46 -14.77 1.20
C LYS A 646 -29.00 -15.18 1.32
N LEU A 647 -28.71 -16.44 1.03
CA LEU A 647 -27.34 -16.94 0.93
C LEU A 647 -26.87 -16.85 -0.52
N HIS A 648 -25.87 -16.00 -0.75
CA HIS A 648 -25.18 -15.85 -2.01
C HIS A 648 -23.89 -16.68 -2.00
N LEU A 649 -23.69 -17.49 -3.05
CA LEU A 649 -22.42 -18.14 -3.33
C LEU A 649 -21.75 -17.45 -4.52
N ILE A 650 -20.45 -17.17 -4.40
CA ILE A 650 -19.67 -16.43 -5.38
C ILE A 650 -18.47 -17.27 -5.82
N ASN A 651 -18.17 -17.21 -7.12
CA ASN A 651 -16.96 -17.75 -7.72
C ASN A 651 -16.31 -16.68 -8.61
N ASP A 652 -15.16 -16.14 -8.18
CA ASP A 652 -14.34 -15.21 -8.97
C ASP A 652 -13.24 -15.94 -9.77
N GLY A 653 -13.14 -17.27 -9.61
CA GLY A 653 -12.16 -18.09 -10.30
C GLY A 653 -12.46 -18.26 -11.80
N ARG A 654 -11.41 -18.58 -12.57
CA ARG A 654 -11.53 -18.91 -14.01
C ARG A 654 -12.05 -20.33 -14.29
N ASN A 655 -12.21 -21.14 -13.25
CA ASN A 655 -12.70 -22.50 -13.34
C ASN A 655 -13.99 -22.61 -12.54
N SER A 656 -14.88 -23.52 -12.96
CA SER A 656 -16.05 -23.85 -12.16
C SER A 656 -15.65 -24.47 -10.83
N ALA A 657 -16.50 -24.29 -9.83
CA ALA A 657 -16.30 -24.78 -8.47
C ALA A 657 -17.54 -25.51 -7.97
N GLU A 658 -17.33 -26.63 -7.27
CA GLU A 658 -18.39 -27.33 -6.56
C GLU A 658 -18.29 -27.00 -5.06
N LEU A 659 -19.37 -26.46 -4.49
CA LEU A 659 -19.47 -26.12 -3.07
C LEU A 659 -20.47 -27.06 -2.40
N LYS A 660 -20.05 -27.74 -1.33
CA LYS A 660 -20.86 -28.70 -0.57
C LYS A 660 -20.80 -28.45 0.92
N GLY A 661 -21.95 -28.53 1.59
CA GLY A 661 -22.04 -28.42 3.04
C GLY A 661 -23.45 -28.12 3.47
N GLU A 662 -23.65 -27.18 4.38
CA GLU A 662 -24.96 -26.85 4.92
C GLU A 662 -25.06 -25.40 5.40
N VAL A 663 -26.30 -24.92 5.46
CA VAL A 663 -26.71 -23.75 6.25
C VAL A 663 -27.45 -24.25 7.49
N VAL A 664 -27.13 -23.67 8.65
CA VAL A 664 -27.64 -24.10 9.95
C VAL A 664 -28.18 -22.87 10.69
N TRP A 665 -29.41 -22.95 11.20
CA TRP A 665 -29.91 -22.06 12.25
C TRP A 665 -29.60 -22.71 13.59
N GLN A 666 -28.76 -22.07 14.38
CA GLN A 666 -28.29 -22.61 15.65
C GLN A 666 -28.66 -21.66 16.80
N SER A 667 -29.10 -22.21 17.93
CA SER A 667 -29.40 -21.43 19.12
C SER A 667 -28.13 -20.86 19.75
N TRP A 668 -28.28 -19.87 20.63
CA TRP A 668 -27.15 -19.30 21.38
C TRP A 668 -26.52 -20.30 22.36
N GLU A 669 -27.23 -21.35 22.75
CA GLU A 669 -26.75 -22.48 23.54
C GLU A 669 -26.05 -23.55 22.68
N GLY A 670 -26.19 -23.48 21.35
CA GLY A 670 -25.59 -24.43 20.42
C GLY A 670 -26.54 -25.53 19.93
N GLU A 671 -27.84 -25.47 20.22
CA GLU A 671 -28.82 -26.42 19.69
C GLU A 671 -29.09 -26.15 18.21
N ILE A 672 -29.06 -27.18 17.36
CA ILE A 672 -29.45 -27.03 15.96
C ILE A 672 -30.98 -26.94 15.89
N LEU A 673 -31.47 -25.77 15.50
CA LEU A 673 -32.89 -25.49 15.34
C LEU A 673 -33.37 -25.81 13.92
N TYR A 674 -32.52 -25.58 12.92
CA TYR A 674 -32.76 -25.95 11.53
C TYR A 674 -31.44 -26.21 10.79
N ARG A 675 -31.48 -27.10 9.78
CA ARG A 675 -30.36 -27.34 8.87
C ARG A 675 -30.84 -27.66 7.48
N GLU A 676 -30.14 -27.14 6.48
CA GLU A 676 -30.38 -27.48 5.07
C GLU A 676 -29.05 -27.76 4.35
N PRO A 677 -28.91 -28.92 3.68
CA PRO A 677 -27.73 -29.23 2.89
C PRO A 677 -27.68 -28.35 1.63
N ILE A 678 -26.48 -27.82 1.34
CA ILE A 678 -26.18 -27.07 0.13
C ILE A 678 -25.20 -27.89 -0.71
N SER A 679 -25.52 -28.09 -1.99
CA SER A 679 -24.63 -28.73 -2.95
C SER A 679 -24.80 -28.06 -4.30
N GLU A 680 -23.88 -27.15 -4.63
CA GLU A 680 -24.03 -26.24 -5.76
C GLU A 680 -22.79 -26.21 -6.64
N PHE A 681 -23.03 -26.12 -7.95
CA PHE A 681 -21.98 -25.97 -8.95
C PHE A 681 -22.03 -24.55 -9.50
N LEU A 682 -20.92 -23.83 -9.35
CA LEU A 682 -20.76 -22.45 -9.76
C LEU A 682 -19.89 -22.38 -11.00
N ASP A 683 -20.39 -21.72 -12.05
CA ASP A 683 -19.60 -21.40 -13.23
C ASP A 683 -18.48 -20.40 -12.92
N PRO A 684 -17.47 -20.24 -13.79
CA PRO A 684 -16.48 -19.19 -13.65
C PRO A 684 -17.12 -17.80 -13.59
N ASP A 685 -16.55 -16.90 -12.79
CA ASP A 685 -16.98 -15.50 -12.66
C ASP A 685 -18.50 -15.31 -12.40
N CYS A 686 -19.11 -16.10 -11.50
CA CYS A 686 -20.55 -16.06 -11.24
C CYS A 686 -20.89 -15.76 -9.77
N THR A 687 -22.12 -15.30 -9.57
CA THR A 687 -22.79 -15.16 -8.26
C THR A 687 -24.15 -15.81 -8.35
N LYS A 688 -24.54 -16.60 -7.34
CA LYS A 688 -25.81 -17.32 -7.30
C LYS A 688 -26.45 -17.25 -5.92
N VAL A 689 -27.73 -16.93 -5.86
CA VAL A 689 -28.56 -17.11 -4.65
C VAL A 689 -29.00 -18.57 -4.60
N VAL A 690 -28.73 -19.25 -3.49
CA VAL A 690 -28.94 -20.71 -3.37
C VAL A 690 -29.87 -21.10 -2.24
N TRP A 691 -30.15 -20.18 -1.32
CA TRP A 691 -31.02 -20.38 -0.18
C TRP A 691 -31.58 -19.04 0.28
N GLU A 692 -32.79 -19.05 0.81
CA GLU A 692 -33.46 -17.87 1.34
C GLU A 692 -34.32 -18.21 2.56
N TRP A 693 -34.52 -17.21 3.43
CA TRP A 693 -35.41 -17.26 4.58
C TRP A 693 -36.20 -15.96 4.66
N LEU A 694 -37.52 -16.04 4.64
CA LEU A 694 -38.40 -14.88 4.55
C LEU A 694 -38.47 -14.11 5.87
N ASN A 695 -38.69 -12.80 5.80
CA ASN A 695 -38.84 -11.96 6.99
C ASN A 695 -40.02 -12.43 7.87
N GLU A 696 -41.12 -12.93 7.28
CA GLU A 696 -42.26 -13.45 8.05
C GLU A 696 -41.93 -14.66 8.93
N ASP A 697 -40.89 -15.41 8.59
CA ASP A 697 -40.38 -16.55 9.34
C ASP A 697 -39.19 -16.20 10.25
N LEU A 698 -38.71 -14.95 10.19
CA LEU A 698 -37.53 -14.46 10.91
C LEU A 698 -37.90 -13.46 12.01
N ASP A 699 -38.87 -12.59 11.73
CA ASP A 699 -39.29 -11.51 12.61
C ASP A 699 -39.86 -12.08 13.91
N GLY A 700 -39.30 -11.68 15.05
CA GLY A 700 -39.63 -12.20 16.38
C GLY A 700 -38.78 -13.40 16.84
N HIS A 701 -37.94 -13.96 15.97
CA HIS A 701 -37.01 -15.06 16.28
C HIS A 701 -35.56 -14.57 16.45
N GLU A 702 -35.31 -13.26 16.53
CA GLU A 702 -33.96 -12.67 16.59
C GLU A 702 -33.19 -13.02 17.87
N THR A 703 -33.93 -13.41 18.91
CA THR A 703 -33.37 -13.86 20.19
C THR A 703 -33.12 -15.37 20.23
N GLU A 704 -33.56 -16.13 19.23
CA GLU A 704 -33.48 -17.59 19.29
C GLU A 704 -32.14 -18.16 18.81
N GLY A 705 -31.46 -17.49 17.89
CA GLY A 705 -30.24 -18.04 17.30
C GLY A 705 -29.62 -17.20 16.20
N PHE A 706 -28.80 -17.85 15.37
CA PHE A 706 -28.08 -17.24 14.26
C PHE A 706 -27.94 -18.23 13.09
N PHE A 707 -27.71 -17.70 11.88
CA PHE A 707 -27.37 -18.52 10.73
C PHE A 707 -25.85 -18.70 10.64
N HIS A 708 -25.43 -19.94 10.45
CA HIS A 708 -24.06 -20.29 10.14
C HIS A 708 -24.03 -21.15 8.88
N VAL A 709 -23.20 -20.77 7.92
CA VAL A 709 -22.95 -21.56 6.72
C VAL A 709 -21.58 -22.20 6.82
N HIS A 710 -21.51 -23.49 6.52
CA HIS A 710 -20.29 -24.28 6.55
C HIS A 710 -20.22 -25.10 5.26
N LEU A 711 -19.41 -24.65 4.30
CA LEU A 711 -19.23 -25.27 2.98
C LEU A 711 -17.77 -25.67 2.76
N ARG A 712 -17.57 -26.58 1.82
CA ARG A 712 -16.24 -26.99 1.35
C ARG A 712 -16.15 -26.92 -0.17
N ASN A 713 -14.97 -26.49 -0.62
CA ASN A 713 -14.49 -26.68 -1.99
C ASN A 713 -13.24 -27.56 -1.92
N GLY A 714 -13.40 -28.87 -2.13
CA GLY A 714 -12.37 -29.86 -1.80
C GLY A 714 -11.99 -29.74 -0.31
N ASP A 715 -10.72 -29.47 -0.03
CA ASP A 715 -10.21 -29.32 1.34
C ASP A 715 -10.41 -27.91 1.92
N LYS A 716 -10.76 -26.92 1.08
CA LYS A 716 -10.91 -25.53 1.53
C LYS A 716 -12.24 -25.33 2.23
N LEU A 717 -12.17 -24.83 3.46
CA LEU A 717 -13.32 -24.43 4.25
C LEU A 717 -13.81 -23.03 3.82
N ILE A 718 -15.12 -22.90 3.64
CA ILE A 718 -15.82 -21.63 3.39
C ILE A 718 -16.91 -21.50 4.44
N GLU A 719 -16.91 -20.40 5.17
CA GLU A 719 -17.85 -20.19 6.25
C GLU A 719 -18.26 -18.73 6.39
N ASN A 720 -19.46 -18.52 6.91
CA ASN A 720 -19.96 -17.20 7.26
C ASN A 720 -20.98 -17.32 8.39
N THR A 721 -21.14 -16.25 9.15
CA THR A 721 -22.09 -16.16 10.25
C THR A 721 -22.92 -14.90 10.07
N TRP A 722 -24.23 -15.05 10.16
CA TRP A 722 -25.18 -13.95 10.10
C TRP A 722 -25.96 -13.86 11.40
N PHE A 723 -26.00 -12.66 11.96
CA PHE A 723 -26.72 -12.35 13.19
C PHE A 723 -28.06 -11.70 12.84
N PRO A 724 -29.16 -12.08 13.50
CA PRO A 724 -30.47 -11.46 13.25
C PRO A 724 -30.63 -10.07 13.87
N ALA A 725 -29.77 -9.71 14.82
CA ALA A 725 -29.77 -8.42 15.50
C ALA A 725 -28.33 -7.93 15.73
N LYS A 726 -28.18 -6.69 16.24
CA LYS A 726 -26.86 -6.18 16.61
C LYS A 726 -26.28 -7.03 17.75
N PRO A 727 -24.97 -7.29 17.83
CA PRO A 727 -24.40 -8.19 18.83
C PRO A 727 -24.80 -7.91 20.29
N LYS A 728 -25.02 -6.64 20.65
CA LYS A 728 -25.48 -6.25 22.00
C LYS A 728 -26.89 -6.75 22.37
N GLU A 729 -27.73 -6.97 21.37
CA GLU A 729 -29.12 -7.43 21.46
C GLU A 729 -29.23 -8.96 21.45
N CYS A 730 -28.20 -9.67 21.00
CA CYS A 730 -28.15 -11.12 21.01
C CYS A 730 -27.93 -11.69 22.43
N GLU A 731 -28.53 -12.84 22.71
CA GLU A 731 -28.38 -13.57 23.98
C GLU A 731 -27.11 -14.44 23.96
N LEU A 732 -25.96 -13.81 23.70
CA LEU A 732 -24.67 -14.53 23.65
C LEU A 732 -24.38 -15.24 24.98
N GLU A 733 -24.13 -16.53 24.91
CA GLU A 733 -23.80 -17.37 26.05
C GLU A 733 -22.28 -17.47 26.29
N ASP A 734 -21.87 -17.79 27.52
CA ASP A 734 -20.47 -18.14 27.80
C ASP A 734 -20.13 -19.48 27.11
N PRO A 735 -19.19 -19.50 26.14
CA PRO A 735 -18.90 -20.69 25.37
C PRO A 735 -18.22 -21.83 26.15
N ASP A 736 -17.67 -21.58 27.34
CA ASP A 736 -16.70 -22.47 28.00
C ASP A 736 -15.60 -22.86 26.99
N LEU A 737 -14.97 -21.83 26.40
CA LEU A 737 -13.93 -21.99 25.38
C LEU A 737 -12.69 -22.62 26.02
N ARG A 738 -12.24 -23.74 25.47
CA ARG A 738 -11.05 -24.47 25.91
C ARG A 738 -10.04 -24.52 24.79
N PHE A 739 -8.78 -24.30 25.14
CA PHE A 739 -7.68 -24.46 24.20
C PHE A 739 -6.48 -25.16 24.81
N GLU A 740 -5.71 -25.83 23.96
CA GLU A 740 -4.46 -26.50 24.31
C GLU A 740 -3.43 -26.21 23.22
N VAL A 741 -2.22 -25.81 23.62
CA VAL A 741 -1.08 -25.68 22.70
C VAL A 741 -0.41 -27.04 22.62
N ALA A 742 -0.22 -27.54 21.40
CA ALA A 742 0.45 -28.79 21.12
C ALA A 742 1.59 -28.58 20.12
N GLU A 743 2.67 -29.35 20.28
CA GLU A 743 3.76 -29.42 19.32
C GLU A 743 3.87 -30.85 18.78
N MET A 744 3.86 -31.00 17.45
CA MET A 744 4.07 -32.27 16.78
C MET A 744 5.02 -32.09 15.61
N ASN A 745 6.12 -32.85 15.59
CA ASN A 745 7.16 -32.77 14.54
C ASN A 745 7.74 -31.35 14.34
N GLY A 746 7.83 -30.56 15.40
CA GLY A 746 8.31 -29.17 15.34
C GLY A 746 7.28 -28.17 14.82
N GLU A 747 6.04 -28.59 14.58
CA GLU A 747 4.93 -27.69 14.25
C GLU A 747 4.08 -27.43 15.49
N ILE A 748 3.92 -26.14 15.84
CA ILE A 748 3.08 -25.70 16.94
C ILE A 748 1.66 -25.48 16.42
N SER A 749 0.67 -25.99 17.15
CA SER A 749 -0.75 -25.77 16.87
C SER A 749 -1.54 -25.55 18.14
N VAL A 750 -2.67 -24.86 18.01
CA VAL A 750 -3.63 -24.61 19.09
C VAL A 750 -4.89 -25.40 18.78
N MET A 751 -5.24 -26.34 19.64
CA MET A 751 -6.52 -27.06 19.60
C MET A 751 -7.55 -26.23 20.33
N LEU A 752 -8.68 -25.91 19.70
CA LEU A 752 -9.79 -25.15 20.29
C LEU A 752 -11.08 -25.96 20.24
N SER A 753 -11.84 -25.88 21.32
CA SER A 753 -13.18 -26.44 21.45
C SER A 753 -14.04 -25.54 22.33
N SER A 754 -15.35 -25.53 22.10
CA SER A 754 -16.30 -24.83 22.96
C SER A 754 -17.53 -25.71 23.19
N SER A 755 -18.21 -25.49 24.31
CA SER A 755 -19.47 -26.16 24.63
C SER A 755 -20.69 -25.44 24.07
N LYS A 756 -20.57 -24.13 23.81
CA LYS A 756 -21.56 -23.28 23.11
C LYS A 756 -20.87 -22.46 22.01
N PRO A 757 -21.62 -21.81 21.11
CA PRO A 757 -21.06 -20.95 20.07
C PRO A 757 -20.17 -19.82 20.63
N ALA A 758 -18.94 -19.71 20.12
CA ALA A 758 -18.01 -18.63 20.41
C ALA A 758 -17.76 -17.80 19.15
N PHE A 759 -18.04 -16.50 19.20
CA PHE A 759 -17.90 -15.61 18.06
C PHE A 759 -16.62 -14.79 18.13
N TYR A 760 -16.03 -14.51 16.95
CA TYR A 760 -14.80 -13.74 16.79
C TYR A 760 -13.63 -14.29 17.61
N VAL A 761 -13.51 -15.62 17.71
CA VAL A 761 -12.45 -16.29 18.46
C VAL A 761 -11.09 -15.87 17.92
N HIS A 762 -10.34 -15.05 18.66
CA HIS A 762 -9.08 -14.46 18.22
C HIS A 762 -7.91 -14.98 19.03
N LEU A 763 -6.89 -15.50 18.34
CA LEU A 763 -5.65 -15.95 18.94
C LEU A 763 -4.61 -14.83 18.83
N GLU A 764 -4.05 -14.43 19.96
CA GLU A 764 -3.01 -13.41 20.06
C GLU A 764 -1.80 -13.96 20.82
N PHE A 765 -0.62 -13.68 20.30
CA PHE A 765 0.66 -14.08 20.88
C PHE A 765 1.59 -12.86 20.89
N GLU A 766 2.37 -12.67 21.95
CA GLU A 766 3.18 -11.46 22.12
C GLU A 766 4.35 -11.35 21.14
N GLY A 767 4.95 -12.48 20.73
CA GLY A 767 6.12 -12.49 19.85
C GLY A 767 5.81 -12.39 18.35
N GLU A 768 6.83 -12.64 17.53
CA GLU A 768 6.77 -12.55 16.07
C GLU A 768 6.17 -13.80 15.43
N GLY A 769 5.22 -13.59 14.52
CA GLY A 769 4.52 -14.64 13.79
C GLY A 769 3.02 -14.41 13.83
N ARG A 770 2.27 -15.37 13.27
CA ARG A 770 0.81 -15.34 13.23
C ARG A 770 0.22 -16.73 13.30
N PHE A 771 -1.04 -16.82 13.67
CA PHE A 771 -1.81 -18.04 13.55
C PHE A 771 -2.33 -18.20 12.12
N GLU A 772 -2.47 -19.45 11.66
CA GLU A 772 -2.96 -19.75 10.33
C GLU A 772 -4.38 -19.26 10.12
N ASP A 773 -5.20 -19.16 11.18
CA ASP A 773 -6.53 -18.56 11.16
C ASP A 773 -6.88 -17.97 12.54
N SER A 774 -7.76 -16.98 12.55
CA SER A 774 -8.17 -16.27 13.77
C SER A 774 -9.40 -15.39 13.51
N SER A 775 -10.10 -14.93 14.55
CA SER A 775 -11.34 -14.15 14.45
C SER A 775 -12.44 -14.91 13.67
N PHE A 776 -12.67 -16.17 14.04
CA PHE A 776 -13.69 -17.04 13.44
C PHE A 776 -14.83 -17.35 14.42
N THR A 777 -15.92 -17.92 13.91
CA THR A 777 -16.97 -18.52 14.74
C THR A 777 -16.60 -19.97 15.03
N LEU A 778 -16.63 -20.36 16.31
CA LEU A 778 -16.43 -21.74 16.76
C LEU A 778 -17.76 -22.26 17.30
N VAL A 779 -18.30 -23.31 16.69
CA VAL A 779 -19.55 -23.95 17.12
C VAL A 779 -19.24 -25.30 17.81
N PRO A 780 -20.08 -25.79 18.73
CA PRO A 780 -19.79 -26.98 19.54
C PRO A 780 -19.50 -28.26 18.74
N GLU A 781 -20.08 -28.37 17.55
CA GLU A 781 -19.93 -29.53 16.67
C GLU A 781 -18.56 -29.60 15.99
N HIS A 782 -17.78 -28.50 16.00
CA HIS A 782 -16.56 -28.37 15.24
C HIS A 782 -15.40 -27.93 16.13
N GLN A 783 -14.49 -28.85 16.45
CA GLN A 783 -13.19 -28.50 17.01
C GLN A 783 -12.29 -27.92 15.91
N ARG A 784 -11.41 -26.98 16.28
CA ARG A 784 -10.39 -26.43 15.37
C ARG A 784 -8.99 -26.72 15.85
N GLN A 785 -8.14 -27.06 14.90
CA GLN A 785 -6.70 -27.03 15.08
C GLN A 785 -6.18 -25.85 14.27
N ILE A 786 -5.48 -24.92 14.93
CA ILE A 786 -4.93 -23.73 14.30
C ILE A 786 -3.40 -23.78 14.41
N LYS A 787 -2.72 -23.97 13.29
CA LYS A 787 -1.26 -23.93 13.20
C LYS A 787 -0.71 -22.54 13.48
N TYR A 788 0.42 -22.50 14.17
CA TYR A 788 1.24 -21.30 14.32
C TYR A 788 2.26 -21.19 13.17
N ILE A 789 2.41 -19.98 12.62
CA ILE A 789 3.31 -19.65 11.52
C ILE A 789 4.29 -18.59 12.04
N GLY A 790 5.51 -19.01 12.36
CA GLY A 790 6.55 -18.14 12.89
C GLY A 790 7.75 -18.94 13.38
N SER A 791 8.72 -18.25 13.96
CA SER A 791 9.97 -18.83 14.49
C SER A 791 9.94 -19.08 16.00
N ALA A 792 8.87 -18.68 16.69
CA ALA A 792 8.73 -18.87 18.13
C ALA A 792 8.68 -20.36 18.51
N SER A 793 9.26 -20.66 19.67
CA SER A 793 9.22 -21.97 20.30
C SER A 793 7.87 -22.29 20.93
N TYR A 794 7.63 -23.56 21.21
CA TYR A 794 6.42 -24.02 21.91
C TYR A 794 6.22 -23.28 23.23
N ASP A 795 7.27 -23.16 24.05
CA ASP A 795 7.19 -22.53 25.37
C ASP A 795 6.83 -21.04 25.28
N GLU A 796 7.37 -20.32 24.30
CA GLU A 796 7.04 -18.91 24.08
C GLU A 796 5.56 -18.74 23.74
N VAL A 797 5.05 -19.54 22.80
CA VAL A 797 3.65 -19.52 22.39
C VAL A 797 2.75 -19.93 23.57
N ALA A 798 3.06 -21.03 24.25
CA ALA A 798 2.24 -21.56 25.34
C ALA A 798 2.12 -20.59 26.53
N GLN A 799 3.18 -19.84 26.85
CA GLN A 799 3.18 -18.91 27.99
C GLN A 799 2.41 -17.60 27.72
N SER A 800 2.44 -17.12 26.48
CA SER A 800 1.92 -15.78 26.14
C SER A 800 0.72 -15.80 25.20
N LEU A 801 0.26 -16.97 24.75
CA LEU A 801 -1.00 -17.10 24.01
C LEU A 801 -2.16 -16.55 24.86
N ARG A 802 -2.97 -15.72 24.22
CA ARG A 802 -4.28 -15.28 24.70
C ARG A 802 -5.30 -15.63 23.63
N VAL A 803 -6.44 -16.14 24.07
CA VAL A 803 -7.57 -16.44 23.20
C VAL A 803 -8.73 -15.57 23.65
N TYR A 804 -9.23 -14.74 22.74
CA TYR A 804 -10.36 -13.84 22.98
C TYR A 804 -11.61 -14.36 22.29
N HIS A 805 -12.78 -14.04 22.82
CA HIS A 805 -14.06 -14.22 22.13
C HIS A 805 -15.03 -13.08 22.49
N LEU A 806 -16.05 -12.85 21.66
CA LEU A 806 -16.92 -11.69 21.80
C LEU A 806 -17.61 -11.60 23.17
N LYS A 807 -18.17 -12.71 23.67
CA LYS A 807 -18.87 -12.73 24.96
C LYS A 807 -18.00 -12.30 26.15
N GLN A 808 -16.70 -12.59 26.16
CA GLN A 808 -15.85 -12.20 27.29
C GLN A 808 -15.62 -10.68 27.36
N SER A 809 -15.86 -9.97 26.25
CA SER A 809 -15.53 -8.56 26.16
C SER A 809 -16.48 -7.69 26.98
N TYR A 810 -17.71 -8.15 27.30
CA TYR A 810 -18.72 -7.39 28.04
C TYR A 810 -19.68 -8.23 28.88
#